data_AF-A0A938U0E7-F1
#
_entry.id   AF-A0A938U0E7-F1
#
_cell.length_a   1.000
_cell.length_b   1.000
_cell.length_c   1.000
_cell.angle_alpha   90.00
_cell.angle_beta   90.00
_cell.angle_gamma   90.00
#
_symmetry.space_group_name_H-M   'P 1'
#
loop_
_entity.id
_entity.type
_entity.pdbx_description
1 polymer ?
#
loop_
_entity_poly.entity_id
_entity_poly.type
_entity_poly.pdbx_seq_one_letter_code
_entity_poly.pdbx_strand_id
1 'polypeptide(L)'
;MSDSDSHQDAAVKEGGRERILVGVSPSPFSIRLVRAARRMADGLKAEWYAVHVETPSQAHLSSAEQERLSETLRLAAQWGAQSVRITGTHVRDEIMEFAREHDITKIVVGKPLRRRLREVLLGSVADQLIWNCGDIDVYVISGEGEAAVPTHRRRKPVRPMESNYLWAAGIVGACTVLAWVLFPYFHLTNLVMIYFLGVVAAASLLGRGPSILASCLSVAAFDFFFVPPYLTFVVENTDYAVTLMVMLLVGAMISTLTARVHRQAESARHQERQTAALYEMSRSLTAALSLEDLLQVVVKQIARIFECRVSIMLPDDRGVLVLRQGDELSPDDEREALAAQWVFQRGGVAGAASELLAEIKGLYLPLRTSEKNIGVMRLETGEPQRILDPESLRFLEALGGQAALAIERENLLRQAQTAQVQRDSERMRNILLSSVSHDLRTPLTVIAGSASTLVEGEENLDDRTKRELVQSIYDEARRLDRLVHNLLDMSRLQAGEAVLNREWHLLEEVLGTALVQLDLLLKDHPLIIKLPPDLPLIKVDGLLLERVLVNLLENSIKYSPPGSLIEVTSRVQDQELLVEIADRGPGLPPGEEARIFEKFHRVAPGRVRGTGLGLTICRNIIESHGGRIWAANRPEGGAVFRFTLPLGDQPPALDKPSPEMLISPHEGENSSH
;
A
#
# COMPACT_ATOMS: atom_id res chain seq x y z
N MET A 1 59.34 -40.41 13.35
CA MET A 1 58.43 -40.10 12.23
C MET A 1 57.09 -39.78 12.87
N SER A 2 56.54 -38.59 12.58
CA SER A 2 55.38 -37.92 13.20
C SER A 2 55.51 -37.50 14.67
N ASP A 3 56.03 -36.30 14.89
CA ASP A 3 55.44 -35.28 15.80
C ASP A 3 56.42 -34.10 15.88
N SER A 4 56.42 -33.25 14.85
CA SER A 4 57.18 -32.00 14.85
C SER A 4 56.62 -30.92 13.91
N ASP A 5 55.34 -31.00 13.52
CA ASP A 5 54.74 -30.08 12.51
C ASP A 5 53.58 -29.22 13.03
N SER A 6 53.45 -29.03 14.35
CA SER A 6 52.39 -28.19 14.92
C SER A 6 52.86 -26.83 15.47
N HIS A 7 54.12 -26.45 15.26
CA HIS A 7 54.68 -25.17 15.73
C HIS A 7 55.20 -24.23 14.63
N GLN A 8 54.95 -24.52 13.35
CA GLN A 8 55.41 -23.67 12.23
C GLN A 8 54.32 -22.91 11.46
N ASP A 9 53.05 -23.02 11.85
CA ASP A 9 51.94 -22.27 11.22
C ASP A 9 51.51 -21.00 11.99
N ALA A 10 52.23 -20.61 13.05
CA ALA A 10 51.93 -19.41 13.83
C ALA A 10 52.75 -18.16 13.43
N ALA A 11 53.53 -18.21 12.34
CA ALA A 11 54.44 -17.11 11.96
C ALA A 11 54.32 -16.63 10.51
N VAL A 12 53.18 -16.83 9.84
CA VAL A 12 52.86 -16.17 8.56
C VAL A 12 51.44 -15.58 8.64
N LYS A 13 51.30 -14.49 9.40
CA LYS A 13 50.05 -13.72 9.47
C LYS A 13 50.29 -12.22 9.69
N GLU A 14 51.18 -11.62 8.90
CA GLU A 14 51.29 -10.16 8.80
C GLU A 14 51.39 -9.75 7.33
N GLY A 15 50.23 -9.73 6.68
CA GLY A 15 49.97 -8.97 5.47
C GLY A 15 48.68 -8.20 5.70
N GLY A 16 48.69 -7.27 6.66
CA GLY A 16 47.53 -6.43 6.95
C GLY A 16 47.10 -5.72 5.67
N ARG A 17 45.83 -5.91 5.25
CA ARG A 17 45.27 -5.18 4.11
C ARG A 17 45.42 -3.68 4.40
N GLU A 18 46.19 -2.99 3.59
CA GLU A 18 46.34 -1.55 3.74
C GLU A 18 44.97 -0.87 3.53
N ARG A 19 44.68 0.12 4.38
CA ARG A 19 43.42 0.87 4.36
C ARG A 19 43.71 2.35 4.47
N ILE A 20 43.10 3.13 3.58
CA ILE A 20 43.41 4.55 3.44
C ILE A 20 42.20 5.39 3.85
N LEU A 21 42.42 6.44 4.62
CA LEU A 21 41.40 7.43 4.95
C LEU A 21 41.77 8.78 4.35
N VAL A 22 40.81 9.47 3.71
CA VAL A 22 40.98 10.86 3.30
C VAL A 22 40.00 11.77 4.04
N GLY A 23 40.54 12.81 4.67
CA GLY A 23 39.73 13.84 5.32
C GLY A 23 39.15 14.81 4.30
N VAL A 24 37.82 14.86 4.20
CA VAL A 24 37.09 15.74 3.28
C VAL A 24 36.52 16.94 4.03
N SER A 25 36.71 18.13 3.47
CA SER A 25 36.24 19.41 4.00
C SER A 25 35.50 20.18 2.90
N PRO A 26 34.70 21.21 3.21
CA PRO A 26 34.03 22.06 2.22
C PRO A 26 35.00 22.93 1.39
N SER A 27 36.31 22.69 1.50
CA SER A 27 37.36 23.40 0.76
C SER A 27 37.42 22.92 -0.70
N PRO A 28 37.64 23.83 -1.67
CA PRO A 28 37.93 23.45 -3.06
C PRO A 28 39.19 22.60 -3.20
N PHE A 29 40.04 22.56 -2.17
CA PHE A 29 41.22 21.70 -2.13
C PHE A 29 40.89 20.20 -1.92
N SER A 30 39.73 19.87 -1.36
CA SER A 30 39.39 18.49 -1.00
C SER A 30 39.28 17.55 -2.20
N ILE A 31 38.94 18.06 -3.39
CA ILE A 31 38.97 17.23 -4.61
C ILE A 31 40.38 16.73 -4.98
N ARG A 32 41.42 17.54 -4.72
CA ARG A 32 42.82 17.13 -4.96
C ARG A 32 43.26 16.06 -3.98
N LEU A 33 42.81 16.16 -2.72
CA LEU A 33 43.05 15.13 -1.70
C LEU A 33 42.41 13.81 -2.09
N VAL A 34 41.13 13.83 -2.51
CA VAL A 34 40.42 12.64 -2.97
C VAL A 34 41.11 12.00 -4.17
N ARG A 35 41.59 12.79 -5.14
CA ARG A 35 42.37 12.26 -6.29
C ARG A 35 43.72 11.65 -5.89
N ALA A 36 44.37 12.20 -4.87
CA ALA A 36 45.63 11.65 -4.38
C ALA A 36 45.41 10.36 -3.58
N ALA A 37 44.39 10.34 -2.72
CA ALA A 37 43.98 9.15 -1.97
C ALA A 37 43.56 8.01 -2.91
N ARG A 38 42.80 8.32 -3.98
CA ARG A 38 42.49 7.33 -5.03
C ARG A 38 43.74 6.73 -5.67
N ARG A 39 44.69 7.55 -6.10
CA ARG A 39 45.93 7.06 -6.73
C ARG A 39 46.73 6.16 -5.79
N MET A 40 46.73 6.49 -4.50
CA MET A 40 47.36 5.68 -3.46
C MET A 40 46.62 4.36 -3.26
N ALA A 41 45.28 4.39 -3.20
CA ALA A 41 44.44 3.20 -3.09
C ALA A 41 44.56 2.26 -4.29
N ASP A 42 44.54 2.81 -5.51
CA ASP A 42 44.73 2.06 -6.75
C ASP A 42 46.11 1.40 -6.81
N GLY A 43 47.16 2.10 -6.36
CA GLY A 43 48.53 1.59 -6.33
C GLY A 43 48.76 0.48 -5.30
N LEU A 44 48.07 0.55 -4.15
CA LEU A 44 48.21 -0.38 -3.03
C LEU A 44 47.13 -1.49 -3.03
N LYS A 45 46.17 -1.42 -3.97
CA LYS A 45 44.95 -2.24 -3.98
C LYS A 45 44.23 -2.24 -2.62
N ALA A 46 44.21 -1.07 -1.99
CA ALA A 46 43.71 -0.83 -0.64
C ALA A 46 42.25 -0.38 -0.66
N GLU A 47 41.49 -0.78 0.36
CA GLU A 47 40.18 -0.19 0.64
C GLU A 47 40.40 1.25 1.13
N TRP A 48 39.52 2.18 0.73
CA TRP A 48 39.68 3.57 1.14
C TRP A 48 38.37 4.27 1.49
N TYR A 49 38.48 5.21 2.42
CA TYR A 49 37.37 5.90 3.06
C TYR A 49 37.47 7.40 2.83
N ALA A 50 36.37 8.03 2.46
CA ALA A 50 36.26 9.48 2.37
C ALA A 50 35.42 9.98 3.54
N VAL A 51 36.08 10.55 4.54
CA VAL A 51 35.45 10.88 5.83
C VAL A 51 35.29 12.38 5.99
N HIS A 52 34.07 12.81 6.30
CA HIS A 52 33.78 14.19 6.71
C HIS A 52 33.31 14.23 8.17
N VAL A 53 33.92 15.09 8.98
CA VAL A 53 33.49 15.32 10.37
C VAL A 53 32.66 16.59 10.45
N GLU A 54 31.37 16.43 10.74
CA GLU A 54 30.44 17.53 10.99
C GLU A 54 30.66 18.08 12.40
N THR A 55 31.13 19.33 12.49
CA THR A 55 31.39 20.01 13.77
C THR A 55 30.31 21.05 14.09
N PRO A 56 29.98 21.30 15.38
CA PRO A 56 28.96 22.29 15.77
C PRO A 56 29.24 23.73 15.29
N SER A 57 30.52 24.07 15.07
CA SER A 57 30.95 25.35 14.51
C SER A 57 30.71 25.47 13.00
N GLN A 58 30.47 24.35 12.31
CA GLN A 58 30.15 24.27 10.88
C GLN A 58 28.64 24.09 10.60
N ALA A 59 27.78 24.19 11.62
CA ALA A 59 26.31 24.22 11.45
C ALA A 59 25.78 25.41 10.62
N HIS A 60 26.67 26.31 10.17
CA HIS A 60 26.37 27.49 9.36
C HIS A 60 27.15 27.52 8.03
N LEU A 61 27.47 26.36 7.45
CA LEU A 61 28.03 26.30 6.09
C LEU A 61 27.07 26.99 5.11
N SER A 62 27.62 27.80 4.19
CA SER A 62 26.84 28.37 3.11
C SER A 62 26.34 27.26 2.17
N SER A 63 25.23 27.49 1.47
CA SER A 63 24.68 26.51 0.51
C SER A 63 25.73 26.04 -0.51
N ALA A 64 26.57 26.96 -1.00
CA ALA A 64 27.67 26.64 -1.92
C ALA A 64 28.80 25.79 -1.30
N GLU A 65 29.03 25.90 0.01
CA GLU A 65 30.00 25.06 0.73
C GLU A 65 29.43 23.66 1.01
N GLN A 66 28.14 23.55 1.30
CA GLN A 66 27.44 22.28 1.48
C GLN A 66 27.34 21.50 0.17
N GLU A 67 27.00 22.17 -0.93
CA GLU A 67 26.94 21.61 -2.28
C GLU A 67 28.31 21.05 -2.67
N ARG A 68 29.38 21.84 -2.55
CA ARG A 68 30.75 21.40 -2.85
C ARG A 68 31.21 20.20 -2.02
N LEU A 69 30.86 20.17 -0.74
CA LEU A 69 31.16 19.03 0.13
C LEU A 69 30.42 17.77 -0.35
N SER A 70 29.13 17.89 -0.68
CA SER A 70 28.34 16.78 -1.20
C SER A 70 28.85 16.28 -2.55
N GLU A 71 29.21 17.17 -3.47
CA GLU A 71 29.85 16.82 -4.75
C GLU A 71 31.15 16.06 -4.53
N THR A 72 32.00 16.53 -3.60
CA THR A 72 33.31 15.90 -3.34
C THR A 72 33.15 14.50 -2.75
N LEU A 73 32.21 14.30 -1.83
CA LEU A 73 31.90 12.97 -1.26
C LEU A 73 31.26 12.04 -2.30
N ARG A 74 30.35 12.55 -3.14
CA ARG A 74 29.72 11.80 -4.24
C ARG A 74 30.77 11.34 -5.27
N LEU A 75 31.71 12.22 -5.64
CA LEU A 75 32.83 11.88 -6.53
C LEU A 75 33.75 10.83 -5.91
N ALA A 76 34.03 10.91 -4.60
CA ALA A 76 34.80 9.89 -3.91
C ALA A 76 34.10 8.52 -3.95
N ALA A 77 32.79 8.47 -3.70
CA ALA A 77 32.00 7.25 -3.78
C ALA A 77 31.97 6.65 -5.20
N GLN A 78 31.81 7.49 -6.22
CA GLN A 78 31.91 7.05 -7.63
C GLN A 78 33.30 6.50 -7.99
N TRP A 79 34.34 6.92 -7.28
CA TRP A 79 35.71 6.43 -7.46
C TRP A 79 36.05 5.23 -6.56
N GLY A 80 35.05 4.65 -5.88
CA GLY A 80 35.21 3.43 -5.08
C GLY A 80 35.58 3.67 -3.62
N ALA A 81 35.52 4.91 -3.12
CA ALA A 81 35.67 5.17 -1.69
C ALA A 81 34.37 4.86 -0.93
N GLN A 82 34.48 4.39 0.32
CA GLN A 82 33.35 4.42 1.23
C GLN A 82 33.22 5.82 1.84
N SER A 83 32.18 6.57 1.45
CA SER A 83 31.93 7.92 1.95
C SER A 83 31.21 7.88 3.29
N VAL A 84 31.81 8.41 4.35
CA VAL A 84 31.26 8.39 5.70
C VAL A 84 31.18 9.81 6.25
N ARG A 85 30.07 10.13 6.92
CA ARG A 85 29.91 11.37 7.68
C ARG A 85 29.84 11.03 9.16
N ILE A 86 30.68 11.67 9.95
CA ILE A 86 30.78 11.46 11.40
C ILE A 86 30.44 12.79 12.07
N THR A 87 29.70 12.75 13.17
CA THR A 87 29.35 13.97 13.92
C THR A 87 30.16 14.02 15.19
N GLY A 88 30.87 15.13 15.43
CA GLY A 88 31.70 15.24 16.63
C GLY A 88 32.17 16.65 16.94
N THR A 89 32.73 16.83 18.13
CA THR A 89 33.15 18.15 18.61
C THR A 89 34.59 18.50 18.20
N HIS A 90 35.45 17.49 18.05
CA HIS A 90 36.86 17.64 17.70
C HIS A 90 37.22 16.76 16.50
N VAL A 91 37.50 17.38 15.34
CA VAL A 91 37.80 16.69 14.08
C VAL A 91 38.92 15.66 14.22
N ARG A 92 39.96 15.94 15.00
CA ARG A 92 41.08 15.02 15.24
C ARG A 92 40.62 13.74 15.92
N ASP A 93 39.88 13.86 17.02
CA ASP A 93 39.53 12.74 17.88
C ASP A 93 38.61 11.77 17.13
N GLU A 94 37.63 12.30 16.41
CA GLU A 94 36.71 11.54 15.58
C GLU A 94 37.42 10.81 14.42
N ILE A 95 38.36 11.49 13.73
CA ILE A 95 39.15 10.84 12.66
C ILE A 95 40.01 9.72 13.23
N MET A 96 40.62 9.91 14.41
CA MET A 96 41.47 8.91 15.05
C MET A 96 40.69 7.75 15.68
N GLU A 97 39.47 7.99 16.16
CA GLU A 97 38.55 6.97 16.62
C GLU A 97 38.08 6.11 15.45
N PHE A 98 37.62 6.75 14.38
CA PHE A 98 37.23 6.06 13.15
C PHE A 98 38.41 5.28 12.53
N ALA A 99 39.61 5.87 12.52
CA ALA A 99 40.80 5.22 12.00
C ALA A 99 41.16 3.93 12.77
N ARG A 100 40.98 3.93 14.10
CA ARG A 100 41.23 2.76 14.94
C ARG A 100 40.13 1.70 14.82
N GLU A 101 38.87 2.11 14.70
CA GLU A 101 37.74 1.19 14.52
C GLU A 101 37.79 0.45 13.17
N HIS A 102 38.33 1.08 12.14
CA HIS A 102 38.36 0.54 10.77
C HIS A 102 39.74 0.03 10.33
N ASP A 103 40.70 -0.10 11.26
CA ASP A 103 42.07 -0.54 11.01
C ASP A 103 42.77 0.25 9.87
N ILE A 104 42.64 1.57 9.88
CA ILE A 104 43.24 2.46 8.88
C ILE A 104 44.75 2.52 9.05
N THR A 105 45.49 2.21 8.00
CA THR A 105 46.97 2.22 8.01
C THR A 105 47.57 3.52 7.46
N LYS A 106 46.81 4.29 6.65
CA LYS A 106 47.28 5.54 6.05
C LYS A 106 46.20 6.63 6.06
N ILE A 107 46.52 7.85 6.46
CA ILE A 107 45.60 9.00 6.51
C ILE A 107 46.12 10.11 5.58
N VAL A 108 45.28 10.56 4.64
CA VAL A 108 45.56 11.67 3.72
C VAL A 108 44.81 12.92 4.18
N VAL A 109 45.57 13.99 4.48
CA VAL A 109 45.02 15.27 4.98
C VAL A 109 45.64 16.45 4.23
N GLY A 110 44.85 17.49 4.01
CA GLY A 110 45.32 18.72 3.36
C GLY A 110 45.79 19.78 4.35
N LYS A 111 46.92 20.43 4.03
CA LYS A 111 47.38 21.65 4.73
C LYS A 111 47.20 22.86 3.80
N PRO A 112 46.20 23.74 4.04
CA PRO A 112 46.05 24.96 3.25
C PRO A 112 47.14 25.98 3.63
N LEU A 113 47.89 26.53 2.66
CA LEU A 113 48.81 27.65 2.93
C LEU A 113 48.01 28.91 3.29
N ARG A 114 47.99 29.30 4.57
CA ARG A 114 47.46 30.61 5.03
C ARG A 114 48.54 31.40 5.77
N ARG A 115 48.39 32.74 5.87
CA ARG A 115 49.35 33.67 6.49
C ARG A 115 49.68 33.27 7.95
N ARG A 116 50.99 33.11 8.23
CA ARG A 116 51.66 32.59 9.45
C ARG A 116 51.18 33.08 10.83
N LEU A 117 50.51 34.23 10.94
CA LEU A 117 50.12 34.81 12.24
C LEU A 117 48.92 34.13 12.92
N ARG A 118 47.99 33.54 12.15
CA ARG A 118 46.83 32.81 12.71
C ARG A 118 47.16 31.35 13.07
N GLU A 119 48.20 30.77 12.47
CA GLU A 119 48.62 29.39 12.75
C GLU A 119 49.27 29.24 14.12
N VAL A 120 50.00 30.24 14.59
CA VAL A 120 50.65 30.23 15.93
C VAL A 120 49.62 30.25 17.06
N LEU A 121 48.40 30.75 16.81
CA LEU A 121 47.36 30.89 17.85
C LEU A 121 46.32 29.76 17.88
N LEU A 122 46.12 29.02 16.77
CA LEU A 122 45.03 28.04 16.65
C LEU A 122 45.47 26.61 16.27
N GLY A 123 46.72 26.40 15.83
CA GLY A 123 47.18 25.10 15.34
C GLY A 123 46.46 24.61 14.07
N SER A 124 47.13 23.82 13.24
CA SER A 124 46.49 23.14 12.10
C SER A 124 46.04 21.75 12.50
N VAL A 125 44.88 21.29 12.02
CA VAL A 125 44.41 19.90 12.20
C VAL A 125 45.44 18.89 11.68
N ALA A 126 46.18 19.23 10.62
CA ALA A 126 47.31 18.43 10.13
C ALA A 126 48.47 18.37 11.13
N ASP A 127 48.80 19.48 11.79
CA ASP A 127 49.87 19.52 12.81
C ASP A 127 49.43 18.78 14.09
N GLN A 128 48.14 18.76 14.42
CA GLN A 128 47.59 18.01 15.56
C GLN A 128 47.46 16.50 15.30
N LEU A 129 47.29 16.07 14.05
CA LEU A 129 47.28 14.65 13.64
C LEU A 129 48.69 14.05 13.64
N ILE A 130 49.71 14.80 13.22
CA ILE A 130 51.11 14.34 13.19
C ILE A 130 51.66 14.00 14.58
N TRP A 131 51.19 14.66 15.64
CA TRP A 131 51.73 14.47 16.99
C TRP A 131 51.20 13.23 17.73
N ASN A 132 50.10 12.62 17.26
CA ASN A 132 49.39 11.54 17.97
C ASN A 132 48.95 10.36 17.06
N CYS A 133 49.52 10.18 15.86
CA CYS A 133 49.04 9.17 14.92
C CYS A 133 49.46 7.71 15.21
N GLY A 134 50.26 7.46 16.26
CA GLY A 134 50.73 6.11 16.57
C GLY A 134 51.43 5.47 15.37
N ASP A 135 51.03 4.24 15.00
CA ASP A 135 51.60 3.48 13.87
C ASP A 135 50.92 3.78 12.51
N ILE A 136 50.10 4.84 12.40
CA ILE A 136 49.37 5.18 11.18
C ILE A 136 50.15 6.23 10.37
N ASP A 137 50.43 5.97 9.08
CA ASP A 137 51.15 6.92 8.23
C ASP A 137 50.26 8.11 7.83
N VAL A 138 50.66 9.34 8.18
CA VAL A 138 49.93 10.57 7.80
C VAL A 138 50.59 11.25 6.60
N TYR A 139 49.88 11.30 5.47
CA TYR A 139 50.29 11.96 4.24
C TYR A 139 49.67 13.36 4.14
N VAL A 140 50.51 14.38 4.24
CA VAL A 140 50.09 15.78 4.11
C VAL A 140 50.34 16.30 2.70
N ILE A 141 49.26 16.68 2.01
CA ILE A 141 49.34 17.27 0.68
C ILE A 141 49.14 18.77 0.81
N SER A 142 50.16 19.54 0.43
CA SER A 142 50.14 21.00 0.41
C SER A 142 49.76 21.51 -0.98
N GLY A 143 49.03 22.62 -1.06
CA GLY A 143 48.69 23.25 -2.33
C GLY A 143 48.56 24.76 -2.23
N GLU A 144 49.09 25.45 -3.23
CA GLU A 144 48.82 26.87 -3.49
C GLU A 144 47.37 27.01 -3.94
N GLY A 145 46.57 27.73 -3.15
CA GLY A 145 45.18 28.04 -3.51
C GLY A 145 45.13 29.35 -4.25
N GLU A 146 44.56 29.34 -5.47
CA GLU A 146 43.95 30.54 -6.04
C GLU A 146 42.99 31.14 -5.01
N ALA A 147 43.14 32.44 -4.78
CA ALA A 147 42.33 33.18 -3.84
C ALA A 147 40.84 32.91 -4.10
N ALA A 148 40.15 32.38 -3.09
CA ALA A 148 38.71 32.22 -3.13
C ALA A 148 38.08 33.58 -3.51
N VAL A 149 37.41 33.62 -4.67
CA VAL A 149 36.63 34.77 -5.11
C VAL A 149 35.63 35.09 -4.01
N PRO A 150 35.59 36.34 -3.48
CA PRO A 150 34.69 36.68 -2.41
C PRO A 150 33.25 36.63 -2.94
N THR A 151 32.54 35.54 -2.65
CA THR A 151 31.11 35.44 -2.94
C THR A 151 30.39 36.49 -2.11
N HIS A 152 29.83 37.49 -2.78
CA HIS A 152 28.98 38.49 -2.17
C HIS A 152 27.81 37.80 -1.45
N ARG A 153 27.88 37.75 -0.11
CA ARG A 153 26.75 37.42 0.75
C ARG A 153 25.63 38.40 0.44
N ARG A 154 24.61 37.94 -0.30
CA ARG A 154 23.30 38.60 -0.33
C ARG A 154 22.76 38.62 1.09
N ARG A 155 22.84 39.78 1.75
CA ARG A 155 22.17 40.06 3.01
C ARG A 155 20.68 39.85 2.80
N LYS A 156 20.09 38.85 3.46
CA LYS A 156 18.64 38.80 3.66
C LYS A 156 18.23 40.06 4.46
N PRO A 157 17.07 40.67 4.17
CA PRO A 157 16.61 41.83 4.92
C PRO A 157 16.43 41.43 6.39
N VAL A 158 17.09 42.17 7.27
CA VAL A 158 16.97 42.04 8.72
C VAL A 158 15.57 42.55 9.10
N ARG A 159 14.64 41.64 9.44
CA ARG A 159 13.44 42.02 10.22
C ARG A 159 13.90 42.56 11.58
N PRO A 160 13.16 43.50 12.22
CA PRO A 160 13.68 44.39 13.25
C PRO A 160 14.01 43.61 14.53
N MET A 161 15.24 43.11 14.59
CA MET A 161 15.82 42.39 15.70
C MET A 161 16.07 43.30 16.91
N GLU A 162 15.88 44.62 16.76
CA GLU A 162 16.19 45.65 17.77
C GLU A 162 15.24 45.67 18.98
N SER A 163 13.96 45.27 18.81
CA SER A 163 12.97 45.33 19.89
C SER A 163 13.36 44.46 21.10
N ASN A 164 13.88 43.25 20.84
CA ASN A 164 14.24 42.34 21.93
C ASN A 164 15.48 42.82 22.70
N TYR A 165 16.38 43.59 22.08
CA TYR A 165 17.54 44.17 22.78
C TYR A 165 17.13 45.34 23.67
N LEU A 166 16.14 46.13 23.25
CA LEU A 166 15.55 47.18 24.09
C LEU A 166 14.85 46.59 25.31
N TRP A 167 14.09 45.51 25.14
CA TRP A 167 13.49 44.77 26.27
C TRP A 167 14.55 44.19 27.21
N ALA A 168 15.67 43.69 26.70
CA ALA A 168 16.76 43.20 27.53
C ALA A 168 17.39 44.33 28.37
N ALA A 169 17.63 45.50 27.76
CA ALA A 169 18.09 46.68 28.50
C ALA A 169 17.05 47.13 29.55
N GLY A 170 15.77 47.07 29.22
CA GLY A 170 14.67 47.36 30.14
C GLY A 170 14.62 46.43 31.36
N ILE A 171 14.82 45.12 31.15
CA ILE A 171 14.92 44.14 32.25
C ILE A 171 16.09 44.48 33.18
N VAL A 172 17.26 44.78 32.62
CA VAL A 172 18.43 45.17 33.43
C VAL A 172 18.16 46.47 34.19
N GLY A 173 17.56 47.47 33.54
CA GLY A 173 17.17 48.72 34.20
C GLY A 173 16.21 48.50 35.37
N ALA A 174 15.22 47.62 35.20
CA ALA A 174 14.30 47.25 36.27
C ALA A 174 15.02 46.54 37.44
N CYS A 175 15.96 45.64 37.14
CA CYS A 175 16.81 44.99 38.14
C CYS A 175 17.67 46.02 38.90
N THR A 176 18.22 47.02 38.21
CA THR A 176 19.02 48.09 38.84
C THR A 176 18.18 48.97 39.77
N VAL A 177 16.98 49.37 39.35
CA VAL A 177 16.06 50.15 40.21
C VAL A 177 15.67 49.34 41.45
N LEU A 178 15.34 48.07 41.27
CA LEU A 178 14.98 47.18 42.38
C LEU A 178 16.17 46.98 43.35
N ALA A 179 17.37 46.74 42.81
CA ALA A 179 18.59 46.61 43.62
C ALA A 179 18.91 47.90 44.37
N TRP A 180 18.64 49.07 43.79
CA TRP A 180 18.86 50.37 44.43
C TRP A 180 17.94 50.59 45.63
N VAL A 181 16.66 50.23 45.52
CA VAL A 181 15.69 50.28 46.63
C VAL A 181 16.07 49.32 47.76
N LEU A 182 16.62 48.16 47.43
CA LEU A 182 16.99 47.12 48.39
C LEU A 182 18.39 47.31 48.99
N PHE A 183 19.23 48.16 48.39
CA PHE A 183 20.60 48.42 48.80
C PHE A 183 20.77 48.78 50.30
N PRO A 184 19.89 49.58 50.93
CA PRO A 184 20.02 49.91 52.35
C PRO A 184 19.79 48.71 53.29
N TYR A 185 19.12 47.66 52.82
CA TYR A 185 18.63 46.55 53.64
C TYR A 185 19.43 45.26 53.44
N PHE A 186 20.16 45.13 52.33
CA PHE A 186 20.84 43.88 51.94
C PHE A 186 22.31 44.10 51.59
N HIS A 187 23.13 43.07 51.84
CA HIS A 187 24.53 43.05 51.42
C HIS A 187 24.67 42.97 49.89
N LEU A 188 25.77 43.52 49.34
CA LEU A 188 26.08 43.54 47.91
C LEU A 188 25.97 42.15 47.26
N THR A 189 26.39 41.09 47.97
CA THR A 189 26.35 39.70 47.48
C THR A 189 24.94 39.23 47.15
N ASN A 190 23.93 39.70 47.88
CA ASN A 190 22.53 39.34 47.63
C ASN A 190 21.93 40.10 46.45
N LEU A 191 22.41 41.32 46.17
CA LEU A 191 21.94 42.14 45.04
C LEU A 191 22.36 41.54 43.69
N VAL A 192 23.49 40.84 43.64
CA VAL A 192 23.93 40.09 42.44
C VAL A 192 22.87 39.06 42.01
N MET A 193 22.15 38.44 42.96
CA MET A 193 21.12 37.45 42.65
C MET A 193 19.94 38.06 41.86
N ILE A 194 19.61 39.34 42.09
CA ILE A 194 18.56 40.06 41.35
C ILE A 194 18.96 40.21 39.88
N TYR A 195 20.23 40.51 39.61
CA TYR A 195 20.76 40.59 38.26
C TYR A 195 20.81 39.22 37.58
N PHE A 196 21.17 38.15 38.29
CA PHE A 196 21.06 36.80 37.75
C PHE A 196 19.64 36.45 37.35
N LEU A 197 18.65 36.79 38.18
CA LEU A 197 17.25 36.57 37.84
C LEU A 197 16.85 37.34 36.57
N GLY A 198 17.30 38.59 36.42
CA GLY A 198 17.09 39.38 35.21
C GLY A 198 17.71 38.76 33.95
N VAL A 199 18.95 38.26 34.06
CA VAL A 199 19.64 37.57 32.95
C VAL A 199 18.92 36.29 32.56
N VAL A 200 18.42 35.51 33.53
CA VAL A 200 17.61 34.30 33.27
C VAL A 200 16.31 34.67 32.54
N ALA A 201 15.61 35.71 32.99
CA ALA A 201 14.37 36.18 32.35
C ALA A 201 14.61 36.66 30.91
N ALA A 202 15.70 37.40 30.68
CA ALA A 202 16.08 37.81 29.33
C ALA A 202 16.45 36.59 28.46
N ALA A 203 17.12 35.59 29.02
CA ALA A 203 17.46 34.35 28.33
C ALA A 203 16.23 33.55 27.92
N SER A 204 15.21 33.45 28.79
CA SER A 204 14.01 32.67 28.53
C SER A 204 13.03 33.34 27.58
N LEU A 205 12.93 34.69 27.62
CA LEU A 205 11.92 35.45 26.89
C LEU A 205 12.42 36.06 25.58
N LEU A 206 13.70 36.47 25.49
CA LEU A 206 14.20 37.33 24.41
C LEU A 206 15.22 36.64 23.49
N GLY A 207 15.72 35.46 23.89
CA GLY A 207 16.67 34.66 23.13
C GLY A 207 18.15 34.99 23.40
N ARG A 208 19.05 34.33 22.65
CA ARG A 208 20.50 34.32 22.92
C ARG A 208 21.15 35.71 22.85
N GLY A 209 20.87 36.47 21.78
CA GLY A 209 21.51 37.77 21.55
C GLY A 209 21.20 38.79 22.65
N PRO A 210 19.91 39.06 22.94
CA PRO A 210 19.50 39.95 24.01
C PRO A 210 19.94 39.49 25.41
N SER A 211 20.01 38.18 25.66
CA SER A 211 20.51 37.64 26.93
C SER A 211 22.00 37.89 27.18
N ILE A 212 22.83 37.79 26.13
CA ILE A 212 24.25 38.15 26.22
C ILE A 212 24.39 39.65 26.53
N LEU A 213 23.62 40.49 25.84
CA LEU A 213 23.58 41.94 26.11
C LEU A 213 23.12 42.22 27.55
N ALA A 214 22.05 41.56 28.02
CA ALA A 214 21.56 41.70 29.38
C ALA A 214 22.63 41.30 30.42
N SER A 215 23.39 40.22 30.18
CA SER A 215 24.50 39.81 31.05
C SER A 215 25.60 40.84 31.10
N CYS A 216 26.04 41.39 29.95
CA CYS A 216 27.06 42.44 29.91
C CYS A 216 26.59 43.73 30.60
N LEU A 217 25.35 44.16 30.31
CA LEU A 217 24.74 45.34 30.92
C LEU A 217 24.54 45.17 32.42
N SER A 218 24.21 43.96 32.88
CA SER A 218 24.04 43.67 34.31
C SER A 218 25.34 43.79 35.08
N VAL A 219 26.44 43.27 34.51
CA VAL A 219 27.79 43.42 35.10
C VAL A 219 28.20 44.88 35.14
N ALA A 220 28.02 45.61 34.03
CA ALA A 220 28.35 47.03 33.93
C ALA A 220 27.52 47.91 34.89
N ALA A 221 26.21 47.64 35.00
CA ALA A 221 25.32 48.36 35.90
C ALA A 221 25.63 48.02 37.37
N PHE A 222 25.94 46.76 37.68
CA PHE A 222 26.31 46.36 39.04
C PHE A 222 27.60 47.05 39.51
N ASP A 223 28.64 47.04 38.66
CA ASP A 223 29.92 47.72 38.94
C ASP A 223 29.72 49.22 39.16
N PHE A 224 29.08 49.90 38.21
CA PHE A 224 28.92 51.35 38.22
C PHE A 224 28.10 51.88 39.41
N PHE A 225 27.03 51.20 39.83
CA PHE A 225 26.12 51.72 40.86
C PHE A 225 26.42 51.22 42.27
N PHE A 226 26.96 50.01 42.43
CA PHE A 226 26.99 49.34 43.73
C PHE A 226 28.40 49.04 44.26
N VAL A 227 29.44 49.06 43.43
CA VAL A 227 30.84 48.80 43.84
C VAL A 227 31.56 50.11 44.18
N PRO A 228 32.20 50.25 45.37
CA PRO A 228 33.00 51.43 45.71
C PRO A 228 34.34 51.45 44.93
N PRO A 229 34.82 52.61 44.44
CA PRO A 229 34.17 53.93 44.46
C PRO A 229 32.99 54.06 43.48
N TYR A 230 31.84 54.48 44.00
CA TYR A 230 30.56 54.54 43.26
C TYR A 230 30.64 55.48 42.05
N LEU A 231 29.85 55.17 41.00
CA LEU A 231 29.76 55.90 39.74
C LEU A 231 31.07 55.90 38.93
N THR A 232 31.92 54.89 39.15
CA THR A 232 33.16 54.65 38.40
C THR A 232 33.25 53.18 38.00
N PHE A 233 34.09 52.86 37.01
CA PHE A 233 34.41 51.48 36.62
C PHE A 233 35.78 51.02 37.19
N VAL A 234 36.27 51.69 38.24
CA VAL A 234 37.59 51.41 38.81
C VAL A 234 37.42 50.42 39.97
N VAL A 235 37.85 49.18 39.75
CA VAL A 235 37.76 48.12 40.77
C VAL A 235 39.06 48.08 41.59
N GLU A 236 39.06 48.66 42.78
CA GLU A 236 40.23 48.67 43.67
C GLU A 236 40.35 47.39 44.51
N ASN A 237 39.23 46.77 44.89
CA ASN A 237 39.21 45.56 45.72
C ASN A 237 39.11 44.30 44.86
N THR A 238 40.03 43.36 45.09
CA THR A 238 40.03 42.04 44.43
C THR A 238 38.76 41.23 44.66
N ASP A 239 38.07 41.41 45.79
CA ASP A 239 36.83 40.68 46.11
C ASP A 239 35.67 41.03 45.15
N TYR A 240 35.60 42.29 44.69
CA TYR A 240 34.60 42.72 43.71
C TYR A 240 34.95 42.30 42.29
N ALA A 241 36.25 42.29 41.94
CA ALA A 241 36.72 41.77 40.66
C ALA A 241 36.35 40.29 40.47
N VAL A 242 36.51 39.47 41.53
CA VAL A 242 36.09 38.05 41.52
C VAL A 242 34.59 37.93 41.33
N THR A 243 33.79 38.75 42.02
CA THR A 243 32.32 38.73 41.91
C THR A 243 31.85 39.06 40.49
N LEU A 244 32.43 40.09 39.85
CA LEU A 244 32.10 40.47 38.47
C LEU A 244 32.49 39.36 37.47
N MET A 245 33.64 38.71 37.67
CA MET A 245 34.08 37.59 36.84
C MET A 245 33.14 36.39 36.95
N VAL A 246 32.79 36.00 38.18
CA VAL A 246 31.82 34.91 38.45
C VAL A 246 30.46 35.26 37.86
N MET A 247 30.02 36.51 38.00
CA MET A 247 28.75 36.98 37.45
C MET A 247 28.71 36.90 35.92
N LEU A 248 29.79 37.28 35.25
CA LEU A 248 29.91 37.15 33.80
C LEU A 248 29.93 35.68 33.34
N LEU A 249 30.64 34.81 34.06
CA LEU A 249 30.68 33.37 33.76
C LEU A 249 29.32 32.71 33.95
N VAL A 250 28.64 32.97 35.07
CA VAL A 250 27.31 32.43 35.37
C VAL A 250 26.28 32.97 34.38
N GLY A 251 26.30 34.26 34.05
CA GLY A 251 25.42 34.84 33.02
C GLY A 251 25.63 34.24 31.64
N ALA A 252 26.88 34.04 31.22
CA ALA A 252 27.21 33.36 29.95
C ALA A 252 26.76 31.89 29.95
N MET A 253 26.94 31.18 31.08
CA MET A 253 26.49 29.80 31.25
C MET A 253 24.97 29.69 31.15
N ILE A 254 24.22 30.56 31.85
CA ILE A 254 22.76 30.61 31.80
C ILE A 254 22.30 30.90 30.36
N SER A 255 22.88 31.91 29.70
CA SER A 255 22.52 32.27 28.33
C SER A 255 22.73 31.13 27.33
N THR A 256 23.85 30.41 27.45
CA THR A 256 24.15 29.27 26.58
C THR A 256 23.26 28.06 26.86
N LEU A 257 22.94 27.79 28.13
CA LEU A 257 22.05 26.71 28.53
C LEU A 257 20.62 26.98 28.03
N THR A 258 20.07 28.17 28.28
CA THR A 258 18.72 28.52 27.82
C THR A 258 18.63 28.52 26.29
N ALA A 259 19.66 29.00 25.59
CA ALA A 259 19.72 28.93 24.13
C ALA A 259 19.83 27.49 23.59
N ARG A 260 20.34 26.54 24.38
CA ARG A 260 20.36 25.11 24.04
C ARG A 260 18.98 24.50 24.25
N VAL A 261 18.34 24.76 25.39
CA VAL A 261 17.00 24.26 25.72
C VAL A 261 15.97 24.72 24.69
N HIS A 262 15.95 26.00 24.30
CA HIS A 262 15.03 26.50 23.27
C HIS A 262 15.24 25.84 21.91
N ARG A 263 16.50 25.71 21.46
CA ARG A 263 16.81 25.02 20.19
C ARG A 263 16.41 23.55 20.22
N GLN A 264 16.62 22.88 21.34
CA GLN A 264 16.19 21.50 21.52
C GLN A 264 14.66 21.38 21.50
N ALA A 265 13.94 22.32 22.12
CA ALA A 265 12.48 22.37 22.09
C ALA A 265 11.93 22.63 20.68
N GLU A 266 12.54 23.53 19.90
CA GLU A 266 12.15 23.79 18.51
C GLU A 266 12.41 22.57 17.62
N SER A 267 13.58 21.95 17.72
CA SER A 267 13.91 20.73 16.98
C SER A 267 12.97 19.59 17.33
N ALA A 268 12.67 19.40 18.62
CA ALA A 268 11.74 18.37 19.08
C ALA A 268 10.32 18.59 18.53
N ARG A 269 9.83 19.85 18.51
CA ARG A 269 8.53 20.19 17.91
C ARG A 269 8.49 19.97 16.40
N HIS A 270 9.59 20.26 15.70
CA HIS A 270 9.68 19.98 14.27
C HIS A 270 9.59 18.48 13.99
N GLN A 271 10.32 17.68 14.76
CA GLN A 271 10.31 16.23 14.63
C GLN A 271 8.97 15.60 15.04
N GLU A 272 8.30 16.15 16.06
CA GLU A 272 6.95 15.76 16.46
C GLU A 272 5.95 15.98 15.32
N ARG A 273 5.99 17.14 14.65
CA ARG A 273 5.11 17.44 13.51
C ARG A 273 5.34 16.48 12.33
N GLN A 274 6.59 16.19 12.00
CA GLN A 274 6.93 15.22 10.94
C GLN A 274 6.41 13.82 11.28
N THR A 275 6.63 13.37 12.52
CA THR A 275 6.15 12.06 13.00
C THR A 275 4.62 11.98 13.00
N ALA A 276 3.94 13.04 13.45
CA ALA A 276 2.47 13.11 13.42
C ALA A 276 1.92 13.04 11.99
N ALA A 277 2.55 13.73 11.03
CA ALA A 277 2.14 13.70 9.63
C ALA A 277 2.35 12.31 8.99
N LEU A 278 3.47 11.63 9.28
CA LEU A 278 3.71 10.25 8.84
C LEU A 278 2.66 9.29 9.42
N TYR A 279 2.34 9.43 10.71
CA TYR A 279 1.34 8.61 11.38
C TYR A 279 -0.07 8.84 10.79
N GLU A 280 -0.45 10.10 10.59
CA GLU A 280 -1.73 10.45 9.97
C GLU A 280 -1.85 9.89 8.55
N MET A 281 -0.78 9.97 7.75
CA MET A 281 -0.75 9.39 6.40
C MET A 281 -0.89 7.86 6.46
N SER A 282 -0.09 7.18 7.30
CA SER A 282 -0.15 5.73 7.47
C SER A 282 -1.54 5.25 7.89
N ARG A 283 -2.19 5.96 8.81
CA ARG A 283 -3.55 5.67 9.26
C ARG A 283 -4.58 5.86 8.14
N SER A 284 -4.51 6.97 7.41
CA SER A 284 -5.42 7.25 6.28
C SER A 284 -5.25 6.24 5.15
N LEU A 285 -4.02 5.83 4.85
CA LEU A 285 -3.71 4.79 3.85
C LEU A 285 -4.29 3.42 4.24
N THR A 286 -4.25 3.08 5.52
CA THR A 286 -4.80 1.81 6.02
C THR A 286 -6.34 1.77 5.97
N ALA A 287 -7.00 2.94 5.99
CA ALA A 287 -8.46 3.05 5.93
C ALA A 287 -9.02 3.08 4.50
N ALA A 288 -8.18 3.20 3.48
CA ALA A 288 -8.62 3.21 2.09
C ALA A 288 -9.19 1.85 1.66
N LEU A 289 -10.30 1.86 0.92
CA LEU A 289 -11.01 0.65 0.46
C LEU A 289 -10.63 0.26 -0.98
N SER A 290 -9.99 1.17 -1.71
CA SER A 290 -9.60 0.97 -3.10
C SER A 290 -8.29 1.68 -3.43
N LEU A 291 -7.66 1.26 -4.53
CA LEU A 291 -6.48 1.93 -5.08
C LEU A 291 -6.76 3.41 -5.41
N GLU A 292 -7.94 3.72 -5.96
CA GLU A 292 -8.34 5.10 -6.30
C GLU A 292 -8.39 5.98 -5.04
N ASP A 293 -9.06 5.51 -3.99
CA ASP A 293 -9.17 6.23 -2.72
C ASP A 293 -7.80 6.45 -2.08
N LEU A 294 -6.95 5.42 -2.12
CA LEU A 294 -5.58 5.47 -1.62
C LEU A 294 -4.78 6.55 -2.33
N LEU A 295 -4.78 6.56 -3.66
CA LEU A 295 -4.06 7.55 -4.46
C LEU A 295 -4.59 8.97 -4.21
N GLN A 296 -5.91 9.13 -4.08
CA GLN A 296 -6.52 10.41 -3.77
C GLN A 296 -6.08 10.94 -2.40
N VAL A 297 -6.02 10.08 -1.38
CA VAL A 297 -5.52 10.43 -0.03
C VAL A 297 -4.07 10.89 -0.10
N VAL A 298 -3.19 10.14 -0.80
CA VAL A 298 -1.77 10.50 -0.96
C VAL A 298 -1.62 11.88 -1.61
N VAL A 299 -2.28 12.08 -2.76
CA VAL A 299 -2.22 13.34 -3.52
C VAL A 299 -2.69 14.49 -2.64
N LYS A 300 -3.84 14.37 -1.97
CA LYS A 300 -4.41 15.43 -1.14
C LYS A 300 -3.52 15.78 0.05
N GLN A 301 -2.91 14.79 0.69
CA GLN A 301 -2.10 15.00 1.89
C GLN A 301 -0.74 15.62 1.54
N ILE A 302 -0.06 15.13 0.50
CA ILE A 302 1.21 15.71 0.03
C ILE A 302 0.99 17.12 -0.52
N ALA A 303 -0.07 17.34 -1.30
CA ALA A 303 -0.43 18.66 -1.81
C ALA A 303 -0.65 19.68 -0.69
N ARG A 304 -1.31 19.26 0.41
CA ARG A 304 -1.54 20.11 1.58
C ARG A 304 -0.27 20.42 2.37
N ILE A 305 0.64 19.46 2.51
CA ILE A 305 1.87 19.63 3.30
C ILE A 305 2.88 20.52 2.56
N PHE A 306 3.04 20.32 1.26
CA PHE A 306 4.06 21.01 0.45
C PHE A 306 3.50 22.19 -0.36
N GLU A 307 2.20 22.49 -0.21
CA GLU A 307 1.51 23.58 -0.93
C GLU A 307 1.76 23.53 -2.45
N CYS A 308 1.66 22.34 -3.02
CA CYS A 308 1.98 22.07 -4.42
C CYS A 308 0.91 21.21 -5.08
N ARG A 309 0.91 21.16 -6.42
CA ARG A 309 0.08 20.21 -7.15
C ARG A 309 0.81 18.89 -7.26
N VAL A 310 0.10 17.80 -6.99
CA VAL A 310 0.67 16.46 -6.94
C VAL A 310 -0.07 15.58 -7.94
N SER A 311 0.67 14.77 -8.69
CA SER A 311 0.11 13.77 -9.59
C SER A 311 0.88 12.47 -9.45
N ILE A 312 0.19 11.33 -9.53
CA ILE A 312 0.77 10.00 -9.38
C ILE A 312 0.56 9.21 -10.66
N MET A 313 1.65 8.62 -11.15
CA MET A 313 1.70 7.76 -12.32
C MET A 313 2.12 6.36 -11.90
N LEU A 314 1.35 5.35 -12.33
CA LEU A 314 1.64 3.94 -12.07
C LEU A 314 1.83 3.20 -13.40
N PRO A 315 2.69 2.18 -13.46
CA PRO A 315 2.88 1.38 -14.65
C PRO A 315 1.60 0.60 -14.99
N ASP A 316 1.32 0.46 -16.28
CA ASP A 316 0.38 -0.53 -16.81
C ASP A 316 1.03 -1.92 -16.91
N ASP A 317 0.29 -2.90 -17.43
CA ASP A 317 0.79 -4.28 -17.62
C ASP A 317 1.99 -4.37 -18.59
N ARG A 318 2.27 -3.31 -19.36
CA ARG A 318 3.40 -3.19 -20.29
C ARG A 318 4.58 -2.41 -19.69
N GLY A 319 4.45 -1.92 -18.46
CA GLY A 319 5.47 -1.11 -17.79
C GLY A 319 5.52 0.35 -18.25
N VAL A 320 4.50 0.82 -18.96
CA VAL A 320 4.34 2.22 -19.37
C VAL A 320 3.60 2.97 -18.28
N LEU A 321 4.14 4.11 -17.85
CA LEU A 321 3.50 4.93 -16.82
C LEU A 321 2.24 5.59 -17.35
N VAL A 322 1.14 5.39 -16.63
CA VAL A 322 -0.16 6.04 -16.89
C VAL A 322 -0.50 6.91 -15.70
N LEU A 323 -1.00 8.12 -15.97
CA LEU A 323 -1.54 8.99 -14.93
C LEU A 323 -2.75 8.31 -14.28
N ARG A 324 -2.70 8.12 -12.97
CA ARG A 324 -3.80 7.52 -12.19
C ARG A 324 -4.56 8.54 -11.38
N GLN A 325 -3.87 9.57 -10.86
CA GLN A 325 -4.47 10.61 -10.04
C GLN A 325 -3.71 11.92 -10.22
N GLY A 326 -4.43 13.04 -10.34
CA GLY A 326 -3.84 14.38 -10.47
C GLY A 326 -4.35 15.12 -11.70
N ASP A 327 -3.71 16.25 -12.01
CA ASP A 327 -4.03 17.06 -13.19
C ASP A 327 -3.48 16.38 -14.45
N GLU A 328 -4.27 16.41 -15.54
CA GLU A 328 -3.83 15.90 -16.84
C GLU A 328 -2.59 16.65 -17.35
N LEU A 329 -1.67 15.86 -17.89
CA LEU A 329 -0.47 16.32 -18.60
C LEU A 329 -0.90 17.04 -19.90
N SER A 330 -0.30 18.21 -20.18
CA SER A 330 -0.54 19.01 -21.38
C SER A 330 0.12 18.37 -22.63
N PRO A 331 -0.42 18.50 -23.85
CA PRO A 331 0.06 17.76 -25.02
C PRO A 331 1.53 17.96 -25.47
N ASP A 332 2.27 18.96 -24.93
CA ASP A 332 3.71 19.16 -25.17
C ASP A 332 4.62 18.21 -24.33
N ASP A 333 4.02 17.20 -23.67
CA ASP A 333 4.59 16.41 -22.57
C ASP A 333 5.45 15.18 -22.94
N GLU A 334 5.95 15.04 -24.17
CA GLU A 334 6.87 13.92 -24.48
C GLU A 334 8.12 13.94 -23.59
N ARG A 335 8.68 15.12 -23.32
CA ARG A 335 9.83 15.26 -22.42
C ARG A 335 9.47 14.96 -20.97
N GLU A 336 8.26 15.34 -20.55
CA GLU A 336 7.73 15.08 -19.20
C GLU A 336 7.46 13.58 -18.99
N ALA A 337 6.89 12.90 -20.00
CA ALA A 337 6.71 11.45 -20.01
C ALA A 337 8.06 10.71 -19.99
N LEU A 338 9.05 11.16 -20.75
CA LEU A 338 10.41 10.61 -20.72
C LEU A 338 11.07 10.79 -19.35
N ALA A 339 10.89 11.96 -18.71
CA ALA A 339 11.37 12.21 -17.36
C ALA A 339 10.73 11.22 -16.36
N ALA A 340 9.40 11.08 -16.40
CA ALA A 340 8.70 10.12 -15.56
C ALA A 340 9.20 8.69 -15.78
N GLN A 341 9.30 8.24 -17.04
CA GLN A 341 9.76 6.90 -17.36
C GLN A 341 11.20 6.65 -16.90
N TRP A 342 12.09 7.64 -17.05
CA TRP A 342 13.47 7.56 -16.57
C TRP A 342 13.53 7.44 -15.03
N VAL A 343 12.72 8.23 -14.32
CA VAL A 343 12.62 8.19 -12.86
C VAL A 343 12.13 6.82 -12.39
N PHE A 344 11.14 6.24 -13.07
CA PHE A 344 10.65 4.90 -12.78
C PHE A 344 11.72 3.82 -13.00
N GLN A 345 12.53 3.93 -14.06
CA GLN A 345 13.55 2.92 -14.36
C GLN A 345 14.83 3.07 -13.53
N ARG A 346 15.25 4.30 -13.21
CA ARG A 346 16.56 4.57 -12.56
C ARG A 346 16.47 4.99 -11.10
N GLY A 347 15.30 5.38 -10.60
CA GLY A 347 15.08 5.72 -9.19
C GLY A 347 15.75 7.03 -8.73
N GLY A 348 16.02 7.96 -9.64
CA GLY A 348 16.55 9.30 -9.32
C GLY A 348 15.48 10.39 -9.38
N VAL A 349 15.77 11.58 -8.85
CA VAL A 349 14.93 12.78 -8.99
C VAL A 349 15.23 13.46 -10.33
N ALA A 350 14.21 13.95 -11.04
CA ALA A 350 14.35 14.64 -12.32
C ALA A 350 13.38 15.83 -12.44
N GLY A 351 13.64 16.75 -13.37
CA GLY A 351 12.78 17.91 -13.67
C GLY A 351 13.20 19.18 -12.93
N ALA A 352 12.21 20.02 -12.59
CA ALA A 352 12.42 21.38 -12.09
C ALA A 352 13.44 21.47 -10.94
N ALA A 353 14.45 22.33 -11.11
CA ALA A 353 15.53 22.56 -10.16
C ALA A 353 16.42 21.33 -9.83
N SER A 354 16.33 20.25 -10.61
CA SER A 354 17.24 19.10 -10.53
C SER A 354 18.36 19.17 -11.58
N GLU A 355 19.42 18.36 -11.41
CA GLU A 355 20.53 18.27 -12.39
C GLU A 355 20.10 17.67 -13.75
N LEU A 356 18.99 16.92 -13.77
CA LEU A 356 18.51 16.16 -14.93
C LEU A 356 17.20 16.74 -15.43
N LEU A 357 17.17 17.19 -16.69
CA LEU A 357 15.98 17.73 -17.34
C LEU A 357 15.40 18.97 -16.63
N ALA A 358 16.27 19.87 -16.15
CA ALA A 358 15.92 21.11 -15.45
C ALA A 358 14.98 22.06 -16.21
N GLU A 359 14.88 21.90 -17.53
CA GLU A 359 14.00 22.67 -18.42
C GLU A 359 12.50 22.34 -18.25
N ILE A 360 12.19 21.23 -17.59
CA ILE A 360 10.81 20.76 -17.36
C ILE A 360 10.23 21.43 -16.10
N LYS A 361 8.93 21.77 -16.15
CA LYS A 361 8.23 22.48 -15.06
C LYS A 361 7.90 21.60 -13.87
N GLY A 362 7.60 20.32 -14.09
CA GLY A 362 7.34 19.36 -13.02
C GLY A 362 8.63 18.83 -12.37
N LEU A 363 8.60 18.61 -11.06
CA LEU A 363 9.59 17.85 -10.30
C LEU A 363 9.10 16.40 -10.15
N TYR A 364 9.91 15.43 -10.55
CA TYR A 364 9.57 14.02 -10.58
C TYR A 364 10.37 13.22 -9.55
N LEU A 365 9.67 12.45 -8.72
CA LEU A 365 10.25 11.60 -7.69
C LEU A 365 9.75 10.15 -7.80
N PRO A 366 10.61 9.16 -7.53
CA PRO A 366 10.19 7.76 -7.55
C PRO A 366 9.36 7.41 -6.31
N LEU A 367 8.26 6.70 -6.53
CA LEU A 367 7.56 5.96 -5.47
C LEU A 367 8.21 4.58 -5.36
N ARG A 368 9.13 4.41 -4.41
CA ARG A 368 9.93 3.19 -4.26
C ARG A 368 9.66 2.47 -2.94
N THR A 369 9.66 1.14 -3.00
CA THR A 369 9.80 0.28 -1.83
C THR A 369 11.26 -0.18 -1.72
N SER A 370 11.57 -1.06 -0.75
CA SER A 370 12.93 -1.60 -0.61
C SER A 370 13.37 -2.47 -1.79
N GLU A 371 12.43 -2.98 -2.59
CA GLU A 371 12.70 -3.93 -3.65
C GLU A 371 12.64 -3.31 -5.06
N LYS A 372 11.69 -2.40 -5.30
CA LYS A 372 11.44 -1.86 -6.64
C LYS A 372 10.78 -0.49 -6.63
N ASN A 373 10.81 0.17 -7.79
CA ASN A 373 10.00 1.36 -8.05
C ASN A 373 8.59 0.92 -8.43
N ILE A 374 7.60 1.41 -7.70
CA ILE A 374 6.17 1.11 -7.89
C ILE A 374 5.52 2.12 -8.83
N GLY A 375 6.04 3.34 -8.89
CA GLY A 375 5.51 4.41 -9.74
C GLY A 375 6.29 5.69 -9.59
N VAL A 376 5.70 6.79 -10.04
CA VAL A 376 6.31 8.12 -10.05
C VAL A 376 5.33 9.15 -9.53
N MET A 377 5.84 10.08 -8.73
CA MET A 377 5.12 11.24 -8.24
C MET A 377 5.66 12.49 -8.93
N ARG A 378 4.77 13.28 -9.52
CA ARG A 378 5.04 14.60 -10.09
C ARG A 378 4.56 15.67 -9.12
N LEU A 379 5.40 16.67 -8.88
CA LEU A 379 5.12 17.84 -8.07
C LEU A 379 5.27 19.09 -8.93
N GLU A 380 4.27 19.95 -8.95
CA GLU A 380 4.34 21.27 -9.58
C GLU A 380 4.23 22.35 -8.50
N THR A 381 5.27 23.17 -8.39
CA THR A 381 5.38 24.24 -7.38
C THR A 381 6.05 25.47 -7.96
N GLY A 382 5.70 26.65 -7.44
CA GLY A 382 6.39 27.90 -7.76
C GLY A 382 7.78 28.02 -7.11
N GLU A 383 8.08 27.20 -6.09
CA GLU A 383 9.34 27.23 -5.33
C GLU A 383 10.03 25.84 -5.27
N PRO A 384 10.47 25.25 -6.39
CA PRO A 384 11.00 23.87 -6.42
C PRO A 384 12.26 23.69 -5.56
N GLN A 385 13.07 24.74 -5.38
CA GLN A 385 14.26 24.74 -4.54
C GLN A 385 13.95 24.50 -3.05
N ARG A 386 12.75 24.85 -2.59
CA ARG A 386 12.32 24.63 -1.21
C ARG A 386 11.99 23.15 -0.95
N ILE A 387 11.45 22.46 -1.95
CA ILE A 387 11.17 21.02 -1.87
C ILE A 387 12.48 20.22 -1.91
N LEU A 388 13.46 20.67 -2.70
CA LEU A 388 14.78 20.05 -2.82
C LEU A 388 15.72 20.34 -1.65
N ASP A 389 15.29 21.10 -0.64
CA ASP A 389 16.02 21.19 0.62
C ASP A 389 16.21 19.78 1.23
N PRO A 390 17.40 19.41 1.74
CA PRO A 390 17.66 18.05 2.19
C PRO A 390 16.68 17.52 3.25
N GLU A 391 16.18 18.39 4.13
CA GLU A 391 15.20 17.97 5.15
C GLU A 391 13.82 17.74 4.54
N SER A 392 13.38 18.65 3.67
CA SER A 392 12.09 18.56 2.97
C SER A 392 12.04 17.37 2.01
N LEU A 393 13.13 17.13 1.28
CA LEU A 393 13.26 16.00 0.36
C LEU A 393 13.24 14.67 1.12
N ARG A 394 13.96 14.54 2.24
CA ARG A 394 13.91 13.33 3.08
C ARG A 394 12.51 13.06 3.61
N PHE A 395 11.81 14.11 4.03
CA PHE A 395 10.43 13.98 4.53
C PHE A 395 9.46 13.58 3.40
N LEU A 396 9.60 14.17 2.22
CA LEU A 396 8.83 13.81 1.03
C LEU A 396 9.11 12.36 0.58
N GLU A 397 10.37 11.92 0.58
CA GLU A 397 10.74 10.53 0.29
C GLU A 397 10.15 9.56 1.32
N ALA A 398 10.09 9.94 2.60
CA ALA A 398 9.45 9.12 3.63
C ALA A 398 7.93 8.97 3.39
N LEU A 399 7.24 10.06 3.04
CA LEU A 399 5.82 10.04 2.66
C LEU A 399 5.60 9.23 1.37
N GLY A 400 6.48 9.41 0.36
CA GLY A 400 6.48 8.65 -0.88
C GLY A 400 6.71 7.16 -0.66
N GLY A 401 7.58 6.78 0.28
CA GLY A 401 7.79 5.39 0.68
C GLY A 401 6.56 4.77 1.36
N GLN A 402 5.86 5.50 2.22
CA GLN A 402 4.59 5.05 2.80
C GLN A 402 3.52 4.85 1.72
N ALA A 403 3.41 5.78 0.76
CA ALA A 403 2.52 5.64 -0.38
C ALA A 403 2.88 4.41 -1.23
N ALA A 404 4.16 4.23 -1.58
CA ALA A 404 4.65 3.10 -2.38
C ALA A 404 4.33 1.75 -1.72
N LEU A 405 4.55 1.63 -0.41
CA LEU A 405 4.24 0.42 0.36
C LEU A 405 2.73 0.13 0.36
N ALA A 406 1.90 1.15 0.51
CA ALA A 406 0.45 1.00 0.51
C ALA A 406 -0.08 0.60 -0.88
N ILE A 407 0.44 1.19 -1.96
CA ILE A 407 0.12 0.83 -3.35
C ILE A 407 0.55 -0.62 -3.65
N GLU A 408 1.75 -1.01 -3.24
CA GLU A 408 2.24 -2.38 -3.40
C GLU A 408 1.35 -3.38 -2.66
N ARG A 409 0.98 -3.08 -1.41
CA ARG A 409 0.07 -3.92 -0.63
C ARG A 409 -1.27 -4.11 -1.34
N GLU A 410 -1.88 -3.04 -1.84
CA GLU A 410 -3.17 -3.11 -2.53
C GLU A 410 -3.07 -3.95 -3.82
N ASN A 411 -2.00 -3.78 -4.59
CA ASN A 411 -1.75 -4.60 -5.77
C ASN A 411 -1.57 -6.09 -5.42
N LEU A 412 -0.81 -6.41 -4.36
CA LEU A 412 -0.62 -7.78 -3.89
C LEU A 412 -1.92 -8.41 -3.39
N LEU A 413 -2.76 -7.65 -2.67
CA LEU A 413 -4.08 -8.11 -2.23
C LEU A 413 -4.99 -8.43 -3.42
N ARG A 414 -5.03 -7.56 -4.44
CA ARG A 414 -5.81 -7.79 -5.66
C ARG A 414 -5.33 -9.01 -6.44
N GLN A 415 -4.02 -9.21 -6.54
CA GLN A 415 -3.43 -10.40 -7.17
C GLN A 415 -3.79 -11.68 -6.40
N ALA A 416 -3.69 -11.65 -5.07
CA ALA A 416 -4.05 -12.79 -4.23
C ALA A 416 -5.54 -13.15 -4.34
N GLN A 417 -6.43 -12.15 -4.36
CA GLN A 417 -7.86 -12.37 -4.54
C GLN A 417 -8.17 -13.00 -5.91
N THR A 418 -7.56 -12.49 -6.97
CA THR A 418 -7.75 -13.03 -8.33
C THR A 418 -7.23 -14.47 -8.43
N ALA A 419 -6.05 -14.74 -7.87
CA ALA A 419 -5.49 -16.09 -7.83
C ALA A 419 -6.35 -17.05 -7.01
N GLN A 420 -6.98 -16.58 -5.92
CA GLN A 420 -7.89 -17.38 -5.11
C GLN A 420 -9.15 -17.76 -5.89
N VAL A 421 -9.78 -16.79 -6.57
CA VAL A 421 -10.95 -17.05 -7.43
C VAL A 421 -10.61 -18.07 -8.53
N GLN A 422 -9.42 -17.96 -9.14
CA GLN A 422 -8.95 -18.93 -10.13
C GLN A 422 -8.77 -20.33 -9.54
N ARG A 423 -8.11 -20.44 -8.38
CA ARG A 423 -7.91 -21.74 -7.70
C ARG A 423 -9.23 -22.38 -7.29
N ASP A 424 -10.20 -21.60 -6.82
CA ASP A 424 -11.51 -22.11 -6.46
C ASP A 424 -12.28 -22.61 -7.70
N SER A 425 -12.14 -21.91 -8.84
CA SER A 425 -12.67 -22.36 -10.13
C SER A 425 -12.03 -23.68 -10.60
N GLU A 426 -10.69 -23.79 -10.55
CA GLU A 426 -9.98 -25.02 -10.91
C GLU A 426 -10.30 -26.20 -10.00
N ARG A 427 -10.36 -25.96 -8.68
CA ARG A 427 -10.76 -26.97 -7.70
C ARG A 427 -12.17 -27.48 -7.99
N MET A 428 -13.12 -26.56 -8.24
CA MET A 428 -14.48 -26.92 -8.62
C MET A 428 -14.46 -27.79 -9.87
N ARG A 429 -13.78 -27.36 -10.95
CA ARG A 429 -13.63 -28.12 -12.20
C ARG A 429 -13.11 -29.54 -11.97
N ASN A 430 -12.12 -29.74 -11.10
CA ASN A 430 -11.58 -31.06 -10.81
C ASN A 430 -12.56 -31.96 -10.04
N ILE A 431 -13.31 -31.39 -9.09
CA ILE A 431 -14.38 -32.11 -8.37
C ILE A 431 -15.47 -32.56 -9.36
N LEU A 432 -15.87 -31.68 -10.30
CA LEU A 432 -16.83 -32.01 -11.37
C LEU A 432 -16.36 -33.23 -12.16
N LEU A 433 -15.14 -33.16 -12.71
CA LEU A 433 -14.59 -34.21 -13.57
C LEU A 433 -14.45 -35.54 -12.84
N SER A 434 -14.05 -35.53 -11.56
CA SER A 434 -13.91 -36.74 -10.74
C SER A 434 -15.27 -37.39 -10.46
N SER A 435 -16.27 -36.60 -10.05
CA SER A 435 -17.62 -37.11 -9.76
C SER A 435 -18.30 -37.66 -11.02
N VAL A 436 -18.20 -36.95 -12.14
CA VAL A 436 -18.76 -37.39 -13.43
C VAL A 436 -18.12 -38.70 -13.87
N SER A 437 -16.79 -38.81 -13.77
CA SER A 437 -16.08 -40.03 -14.15
C SER A 437 -16.56 -41.24 -13.34
N HIS A 438 -16.83 -41.07 -12.05
CA HIS A 438 -17.38 -42.11 -11.19
C HIS A 438 -18.81 -42.50 -11.59
N ASP A 439 -19.66 -41.50 -11.83
CA ASP A 439 -21.07 -41.70 -12.16
C ASP A 439 -21.29 -42.29 -13.56
N LEU A 440 -20.37 -42.08 -14.50
CA LEU A 440 -20.35 -42.76 -15.80
C LEU A 440 -19.78 -44.18 -15.72
N ARG A 441 -18.77 -44.41 -14.87
CA ARG A 441 -18.14 -45.74 -14.72
C ARG A 441 -19.11 -46.79 -14.22
N THR A 442 -19.95 -46.44 -13.25
CA THR A 442 -20.89 -47.38 -12.62
C THR A 442 -21.86 -48.04 -13.61
N PRO A 443 -22.67 -47.30 -14.40
CA PRO A 443 -23.55 -47.89 -15.41
C PRO A 443 -22.75 -48.59 -16.52
N LEU A 444 -21.60 -48.05 -16.92
CA LEU A 444 -20.75 -48.68 -17.94
C LEU A 444 -20.24 -50.05 -17.49
N THR A 445 -19.86 -50.22 -16.23
CA THR A 445 -19.45 -51.51 -15.65
C THR A 445 -20.61 -52.52 -15.67
N VAL A 446 -21.84 -52.08 -15.38
CA VAL A 446 -23.03 -52.96 -15.41
C VAL A 446 -23.38 -53.37 -16.85
N ILE A 447 -23.33 -52.43 -17.80
CA ILE A 447 -23.55 -52.70 -19.23
C ILE A 447 -22.50 -53.69 -19.73
N ALA A 448 -21.21 -53.43 -19.47
CA ALA A 448 -20.11 -54.29 -19.90
C ALA A 448 -20.20 -55.68 -19.28
N GLY A 449 -20.49 -55.78 -17.97
CA GLY A 449 -20.65 -57.07 -17.29
C GLY A 449 -21.82 -57.88 -17.83
N SER A 450 -22.99 -57.24 -18.00
CA SER A 450 -24.19 -57.90 -18.52
C SER A 450 -24.01 -58.35 -19.97
N ALA A 451 -23.33 -57.53 -20.79
CA ALA A 451 -22.99 -57.87 -22.17
C ALA A 451 -21.96 -59.01 -22.25
N SER A 452 -20.91 -59.00 -21.40
CA SER A 452 -19.92 -60.09 -21.34
C SER A 452 -20.59 -61.40 -20.97
N THR A 453 -21.50 -61.40 -19.99
CA THR A 453 -22.25 -62.61 -19.60
C THR A 453 -23.12 -63.14 -20.74
N LEU A 454 -23.77 -62.26 -21.51
CA LEU A 454 -24.55 -62.66 -22.70
C LEU A 454 -23.67 -63.26 -23.80
N VAL A 455 -22.48 -62.70 -24.04
CA VAL A 455 -21.54 -63.16 -25.07
C VAL A 455 -20.86 -64.47 -24.67
N GLU A 456 -20.45 -64.62 -23.41
CA GLU A 456 -19.72 -65.81 -22.92
C GLU A 456 -20.64 -66.99 -22.56
N GLY A 457 -21.91 -66.72 -22.23
CA GLY A 457 -22.88 -67.71 -21.71
C GLY A 457 -23.92 -68.22 -22.71
N GLU A 458 -23.70 -68.03 -24.02
CA GLU A 458 -24.74 -68.12 -25.07
C GLU A 458 -25.50 -69.47 -25.10
N GLU A 459 -24.83 -70.59 -24.77
CA GLU A 459 -25.38 -71.96 -24.76
C GLU A 459 -26.00 -72.40 -23.41
N ASN A 460 -25.73 -71.72 -22.29
CA ASN A 460 -26.09 -72.17 -20.93
C ASN A 460 -27.05 -71.24 -20.17
N LEU A 461 -27.45 -70.11 -20.74
CA LEU A 461 -28.38 -69.16 -20.12
C LEU A 461 -29.81 -69.44 -20.55
N ASP A 462 -30.73 -69.46 -19.58
CA ASP A 462 -32.17 -69.55 -19.86
C ASP A 462 -32.73 -68.24 -20.44
N ASP A 463 -33.84 -68.33 -21.17
CA ASP A 463 -34.48 -67.19 -21.84
C ASP A 463 -34.95 -66.09 -20.88
N ARG A 464 -35.10 -66.42 -19.59
CA ARG A 464 -35.42 -65.44 -18.56
C ARG A 464 -34.19 -64.62 -18.20
N THR A 465 -33.06 -65.25 -17.88
CA THR A 465 -31.82 -64.53 -17.56
C THR A 465 -31.32 -63.71 -18.75
N LYS A 466 -31.47 -64.22 -19.99
CA LYS A 466 -31.16 -63.44 -21.21
C LYS A 466 -31.97 -62.13 -21.28
N ARG A 467 -33.28 -62.18 -21.02
CA ARG A 467 -34.15 -60.99 -20.99
C ARG A 467 -33.78 -60.03 -19.85
N GLU A 468 -33.47 -60.54 -18.66
CA GLU A 468 -33.05 -59.72 -17.53
C GLU A 468 -31.73 -58.97 -17.82
N LEU A 469 -30.75 -59.63 -18.45
CA LEU A 469 -29.48 -59.01 -18.84
C LEU A 469 -29.65 -57.95 -19.93
N VAL A 470 -30.47 -58.23 -20.96
CA VAL A 470 -30.78 -57.25 -22.02
C VAL A 470 -31.52 -56.04 -21.45
N GLN A 471 -32.47 -56.25 -20.55
CA GLN A 471 -33.20 -55.17 -19.89
C GLN A 471 -32.26 -54.30 -19.02
N SER A 472 -31.35 -54.93 -18.28
CA SER A 472 -30.32 -54.24 -17.49
C SER A 472 -29.43 -53.33 -18.36
N ILE A 473 -28.99 -53.83 -19.52
CA ILE A 473 -28.23 -53.03 -20.50
C ILE A 473 -29.04 -51.84 -20.99
N TYR A 474 -30.30 -52.07 -21.38
CA TYR A 474 -31.18 -51.02 -21.89
C TYR A 474 -31.42 -49.91 -20.85
N ASP A 475 -31.72 -50.29 -19.61
CA ASP A 475 -32.02 -49.34 -18.53
C ASP A 475 -30.79 -48.50 -18.17
N GLU A 476 -29.61 -49.12 -18.05
CA GLU A 476 -28.38 -48.37 -17.75
C GLU A 476 -27.88 -47.54 -18.93
N ALA A 477 -28.14 -47.95 -20.19
CA ALA A 477 -27.84 -47.13 -21.36
C ALA A 477 -28.71 -45.86 -21.41
N ARG A 478 -30.03 -45.97 -21.17
CA ARG A 478 -30.91 -44.79 -21.06
C ARG A 478 -30.52 -43.89 -19.89
N ARG A 479 -30.05 -44.47 -18.79
CA ARG A 479 -29.58 -43.70 -17.64
C ARG A 479 -28.30 -42.93 -17.95
N LEU A 480 -27.34 -43.56 -18.65
CA LEU A 480 -26.11 -42.91 -19.08
C LEU A 480 -26.40 -41.76 -20.06
N ASP A 481 -27.36 -41.94 -20.97
CA ASP A 481 -27.83 -40.90 -21.88
C ASP A 481 -28.39 -39.67 -21.13
N ARG A 482 -29.26 -39.89 -20.12
CA ARG A 482 -29.74 -38.79 -19.25
C ARG A 482 -28.60 -38.09 -18.49
N LEU A 483 -27.60 -38.84 -18.03
CA LEU A 483 -26.42 -38.30 -17.33
C LEU A 483 -25.58 -37.39 -18.24
N VAL A 484 -25.34 -37.81 -19.48
CA VAL A 484 -24.59 -37.04 -20.47
C VAL A 484 -25.32 -35.75 -20.84
N HIS A 485 -26.64 -35.83 -21.09
CA HIS A 485 -27.44 -34.63 -21.36
C HIS A 485 -27.38 -33.65 -20.17
N ASN A 486 -27.65 -34.10 -18.94
CA ASN A 486 -27.54 -33.26 -17.74
C ASN A 486 -26.18 -32.56 -17.59
N LEU A 487 -25.09 -33.22 -18.00
CA LEU A 487 -23.75 -32.64 -17.98
C LEU A 487 -23.55 -31.57 -19.06
N LEU A 488 -24.00 -31.84 -20.29
CA LEU A 488 -23.93 -30.88 -21.39
C LEU A 488 -24.71 -29.60 -21.08
N ASP A 489 -25.89 -29.74 -20.49
CA ASP A 489 -26.70 -28.59 -20.08
C ASP A 489 -26.04 -27.79 -18.95
N MET A 490 -25.40 -28.48 -17.99
CA MET A 490 -24.58 -27.80 -16.99
C MET A 490 -23.43 -27.02 -17.62
N SER A 491 -22.72 -27.60 -18.59
CA SER A 491 -21.60 -26.95 -19.27
C SER A 491 -22.06 -25.69 -20.03
N ARG A 492 -23.19 -25.76 -20.73
CA ARG A 492 -23.77 -24.63 -21.48
C ARG A 492 -24.22 -23.51 -20.54
N LEU A 493 -24.83 -23.85 -19.41
CA LEU A 493 -25.24 -22.88 -18.40
C LEU A 493 -24.04 -22.24 -17.67
N GLN A 494 -22.94 -23.00 -17.43
CA GLN A 494 -21.73 -22.46 -16.80
C GLN A 494 -20.92 -21.51 -17.70
N ALA A 495 -20.95 -21.73 -19.02
CA ALA A 495 -20.29 -20.84 -19.98
C ALA A 495 -21.00 -19.48 -20.13
N GLY A 496 -22.20 -19.32 -19.56
CA GLY A 496 -23.04 -18.13 -19.79
C GLY A 496 -23.57 -18.02 -21.21
N GLU A 497 -23.39 -19.07 -22.04
CA GLU A 497 -23.71 -19.09 -23.46
C GLU A 497 -25.15 -19.56 -23.76
N ALA A 498 -25.93 -19.94 -22.75
CA ALA A 498 -27.31 -20.35 -22.94
C ALA A 498 -28.23 -19.14 -23.22
N VAL A 499 -28.37 -18.77 -24.50
CA VAL A 499 -29.41 -17.83 -24.95
C VAL A 499 -30.76 -18.50 -24.74
N LEU A 500 -31.59 -17.96 -23.84
CA LEU A 500 -32.94 -18.46 -23.56
C LEU A 500 -33.86 -18.17 -24.75
N ASN A 501 -34.51 -19.19 -25.31
CA ASN A 501 -35.55 -18.98 -26.32
C ASN A 501 -36.90 -18.74 -25.64
N ARG A 502 -37.17 -17.50 -25.24
CA ARG A 502 -38.37 -17.17 -24.46
C ARG A 502 -39.60 -16.95 -25.34
N GLU A 503 -40.55 -17.86 -25.26
CA GLU A 503 -41.84 -17.82 -25.95
C GLU A 503 -43.01 -17.79 -24.96
N TRP A 504 -44.19 -17.42 -25.45
CA TRP A 504 -45.40 -17.38 -24.62
C TRP A 504 -45.99 -18.78 -24.49
N HIS A 505 -46.04 -19.31 -23.26
CA HIS A 505 -46.58 -20.64 -22.97
C HIS A 505 -47.66 -20.59 -21.89
N LEU A 506 -48.61 -21.53 -21.97
CA LEU A 506 -49.51 -21.87 -20.87
C LEU A 506 -48.76 -22.82 -19.92
N LEU A 507 -48.78 -22.55 -18.61
CA LEU A 507 -48.17 -23.45 -17.62
C LEU A 507 -48.76 -24.87 -17.73
N GLU A 508 -50.06 -24.97 -18.02
CA GLU A 508 -50.76 -26.25 -18.19
C GLU A 508 -50.20 -27.09 -19.34
N GLU A 509 -49.80 -26.45 -20.44
CA GLU A 509 -49.22 -27.15 -21.60
C GLU A 509 -47.83 -27.72 -21.27
N VAL A 510 -46.98 -26.91 -20.64
CA VAL A 510 -45.64 -27.33 -20.21
C VAL A 510 -45.70 -28.40 -19.11
N LEU A 511 -46.67 -28.30 -18.21
CA LEU A 511 -46.92 -29.35 -17.22
C LEU A 511 -47.41 -30.63 -17.90
N GLY A 512 -48.29 -30.52 -18.90
CA GLY A 512 -48.77 -31.66 -19.68
C GLY A 512 -47.63 -32.43 -20.35
N THR A 513 -46.69 -31.74 -21.00
CA THR A 513 -45.52 -32.40 -21.62
C THR A 513 -44.64 -33.10 -20.60
N ALA A 514 -44.39 -32.47 -19.44
CA ALA A 514 -43.64 -33.09 -18.34
C ALA A 514 -44.32 -34.35 -17.80
N LEU A 515 -45.66 -34.35 -17.68
CA LEU A 515 -46.42 -35.49 -17.17
C LEU A 515 -46.43 -36.68 -18.13
N VAL A 516 -46.49 -36.44 -19.45
CA VAL A 516 -46.40 -37.50 -20.46
C VAL A 516 -45.06 -38.24 -20.35
N GLN A 517 -43.97 -37.55 -20.04
CA GLN A 517 -42.66 -38.19 -19.84
C GLN A 517 -42.60 -39.05 -18.58
N LEU A 518 -43.38 -38.70 -17.56
CA LEU A 518 -43.38 -39.35 -16.24
C LEU A 518 -44.51 -40.38 -16.07
N ASP A 519 -45.33 -40.61 -17.08
CA ASP A 519 -46.53 -41.47 -17.02
C ASP A 519 -46.26 -42.85 -16.40
N LEU A 520 -45.15 -43.51 -16.78
CA LEU A 520 -44.75 -44.80 -16.24
C LEU A 520 -44.36 -44.75 -14.76
N LEU A 521 -43.75 -43.66 -14.30
CA LEU A 521 -43.27 -43.47 -12.93
C LEU A 521 -44.39 -42.98 -11.99
N LEU A 522 -45.41 -42.33 -12.54
CA LEU A 522 -46.57 -41.82 -11.79
C LEU A 522 -47.63 -42.89 -11.52
N LYS A 523 -47.56 -44.07 -12.13
CA LYS A 523 -48.55 -45.16 -11.92
C LYS A 523 -48.75 -45.54 -10.45
N ASP A 524 -47.69 -45.47 -9.67
CA ASP A 524 -47.70 -45.83 -8.25
C ASP A 524 -47.93 -44.62 -7.33
N HIS A 525 -48.11 -43.41 -7.86
CA HIS A 525 -48.26 -42.18 -7.08
C HIS A 525 -49.46 -41.35 -7.57
N PRO A 526 -50.55 -41.25 -6.79
CA PRO A 526 -51.67 -40.39 -7.18
C PRO A 526 -51.21 -38.93 -7.28
N LEU A 527 -51.59 -38.26 -8.37
CA LEU A 527 -51.26 -36.87 -8.65
C LEU A 527 -52.53 -36.01 -8.67
N ILE A 528 -52.54 -34.92 -7.90
CA ILE A 528 -53.60 -33.90 -7.93
C ILE A 528 -53.03 -32.60 -8.49
N ILE A 529 -53.66 -32.09 -9.55
CA ILE A 529 -53.29 -30.84 -10.22
C ILE A 529 -54.38 -29.81 -9.92
N LYS A 530 -53.99 -28.67 -9.34
CA LYS A 530 -54.86 -27.55 -9.01
C LYS A 530 -54.31 -26.28 -9.68
N LEU A 531 -54.65 -26.11 -10.94
CA LEU A 531 -54.32 -24.92 -11.72
C LEU A 531 -55.60 -24.09 -11.92
N PRO A 532 -55.62 -22.80 -11.54
CA PRO A 532 -56.73 -21.92 -11.90
C PRO A 532 -56.89 -21.83 -13.43
N PRO A 533 -58.13 -21.82 -13.96
CA PRO A 533 -58.38 -21.75 -15.40
C PRO A 533 -58.02 -20.39 -16.02
N ASP A 534 -57.81 -19.36 -15.20
CA ASP A 534 -57.52 -17.97 -15.56
C ASP A 534 -56.04 -17.59 -15.42
N LEU A 535 -55.14 -18.57 -15.42
CA LEU A 535 -53.70 -18.32 -15.35
C LEU A 535 -53.20 -17.55 -16.59
N PRO A 536 -52.40 -16.49 -16.39
CA PRO A 536 -51.80 -15.74 -17.49
C PRO A 536 -50.72 -16.55 -18.21
N LEU A 537 -50.48 -16.21 -19.48
CA LEU A 537 -49.35 -16.74 -20.25
C LEU A 537 -48.02 -16.31 -19.60
N ILE A 538 -47.04 -17.21 -19.62
CA ILE A 538 -45.69 -16.98 -19.11
C ILE A 538 -44.70 -16.90 -20.28
N LYS A 539 -43.78 -15.94 -20.24
CA LYS A 539 -42.75 -15.76 -21.26
C LYS A 539 -41.47 -16.48 -20.87
N VAL A 540 -41.35 -17.74 -21.26
CA VAL A 540 -40.31 -18.68 -20.80
C VAL A 540 -39.77 -19.54 -21.93
N ASP A 541 -38.62 -20.16 -21.71
CA ASP A 541 -38.15 -21.26 -22.55
C ASP A 541 -38.88 -22.55 -22.10
N GLY A 542 -39.85 -22.98 -22.91
CA GLY A 542 -40.73 -24.11 -22.58
C GLY A 542 -39.98 -25.42 -22.31
N LEU A 543 -38.91 -25.70 -23.06
CA LEU A 543 -38.12 -26.92 -22.91
C LEU A 543 -37.33 -26.92 -21.59
N LEU A 544 -36.75 -25.77 -21.23
CA LEU A 544 -36.05 -25.63 -19.96
C LEU A 544 -37.01 -25.67 -18.77
N LEU A 545 -38.20 -25.07 -18.89
CA LEU A 545 -39.20 -25.11 -17.83
C LEU A 545 -39.79 -26.51 -17.64
N GLU A 546 -40.09 -27.23 -18.73
CA GLU A 546 -40.48 -28.64 -18.69
C GLU A 546 -39.47 -29.46 -17.88
N ARG A 547 -38.18 -29.21 -18.09
CA ARG A 547 -37.12 -29.90 -17.35
C ARG A 547 -37.08 -29.58 -15.86
N VAL A 548 -37.44 -28.36 -15.46
CA VAL A 548 -37.62 -28.02 -14.04
C VAL A 548 -38.75 -28.87 -13.46
N LEU A 549 -39.89 -28.93 -14.15
CA LEU A 549 -41.06 -29.69 -13.70
C LEU A 549 -40.75 -31.19 -13.61
N VAL A 550 -40.10 -31.77 -14.63
CA VAL A 550 -39.66 -33.17 -14.62
C VAL A 550 -38.72 -33.44 -13.45
N ASN A 551 -37.69 -32.63 -13.23
CA ASN A 551 -36.76 -32.83 -12.11
C ASN A 551 -37.44 -32.75 -10.74
N LEU A 552 -38.34 -31.78 -10.54
CA LEU A 552 -39.04 -31.62 -9.28
C LEU A 552 -40.02 -32.77 -9.03
N LEU A 553 -40.79 -33.18 -10.04
CA LEU A 553 -41.72 -34.31 -9.95
C LEU A 553 -40.99 -35.65 -9.78
N GLU A 554 -39.90 -35.88 -10.50
CA GLU A 554 -39.05 -37.07 -10.31
C GLU A 554 -38.51 -37.13 -8.88
N ASN A 555 -38.07 -35.99 -8.32
CA ASN A 555 -37.64 -35.94 -6.92
C ASN A 555 -38.82 -36.27 -5.98
N SER A 556 -40.00 -35.70 -6.20
CA SER A 556 -41.18 -35.99 -5.40
C SER A 556 -41.56 -37.48 -5.44
N ILE A 557 -41.54 -38.13 -6.62
CA ILE A 557 -41.80 -39.58 -6.76
C ILE A 557 -40.74 -40.38 -6.01
N LYS A 558 -39.46 -40.06 -6.24
CA LYS A 558 -38.32 -40.82 -5.76
C LYS A 558 -38.12 -40.77 -4.25
N TYR A 559 -38.50 -39.67 -3.60
CA TYR A 559 -38.34 -39.48 -2.16
C TYR A 559 -39.63 -39.68 -1.37
N SER A 560 -40.77 -39.92 -2.02
CA SER A 560 -42.04 -40.22 -1.35
C SER A 560 -42.34 -41.73 -1.33
N PRO A 561 -43.07 -42.23 -0.32
CA PRO A 561 -43.50 -43.63 -0.29
C PRO A 561 -44.44 -43.96 -1.46
N PRO A 562 -44.42 -45.18 -2.03
CA PRO A 562 -45.40 -45.61 -3.03
C PRO A 562 -46.84 -45.45 -2.52
N GLY A 563 -47.75 -45.04 -3.39
CA GLY A 563 -49.16 -44.77 -3.09
C GLY A 563 -49.42 -43.40 -2.43
N SER A 564 -48.38 -42.61 -2.19
CA SER A 564 -48.51 -41.29 -1.58
C SER A 564 -48.85 -40.19 -2.60
N LEU A 565 -49.65 -39.21 -2.15
CA LEU A 565 -50.16 -38.13 -2.97
C LEU A 565 -49.08 -37.08 -3.27
N ILE A 566 -48.96 -36.73 -4.55
CA ILE A 566 -48.22 -35.54 -5.03
C ILE A 566 -49.23 -34.49 -5.46
N GLU A 567 -49.04 -33.25 -5.01
CA GLU A 567 -49.91 -32.11 -5.35
C GLU A 567 -49.13 -31.05 -6.12
N VAL A 568 -49.66 -30.63 -7.28
CA VAL A 568 -49.14 -29.49 -8.05
C VAL A 568 -50.18 -28.37 -8.01
N THR A 569 -49.79 -27.22 -7.50
CA THR A 569 -50.65 -26.04 -7.38
C THR A 569 -49.98 -24.83 -8.01
N SER A 570 -50.77 -23.87 -8.49
CA SER A 570 -50.23 -22.58 -8.88
C SER A 570 -51.15 -21.43 -8.47
N ARG A 571 -50.57 -20.25 -8.26
CA ARG A 571 -51.30 -19.02 -7.95
C ARG A 571 -50.50 -17.81 -8.39
N VAL A 572 -51.18 -16.75 -8.80
CA VAL A 572 -50.55 -15.46 -9.08
C VAL A 572 -50.44 -14.67 -7.77
N GLN A 573 -49.24 -14.17 -7.47
CA GLN A 573 -48.97 -13.32 -6.31
C GLN A 573 -47.96 -12.23 -6.71
N ASP A 574 -48.25 -10.97 -6.41
CA ASP A 574 -47.30 -9.85 -6.56
C ASP A 574 -46.63 -9.74 -7.96
N GLN A 575 -47.40 -9.94 -9.05
CA GLN A 575 -46.92 -10.02 -10.45
C GLN A 575 -45.98 -11.20 -10.77
N GLU A 576 -45.95 -12.21 -9.93
CA GLU A 576 -45.25 -13.47 -10.19
C GLU A 576 -46.24 -14.64 -10.19
N LEU A 577 -45.99 -15.63 -11.05
CA LEU A 577 -46.65 -16.91 -11.01
C LEU A 577 -45.89 -17.82 -10.05
N LEU A 578 -46.51 -18.14 -8.90
CA LEU A 578 -45.99 -19.11 -7.95
C LEU A 578 -46.49 -20.51 -8.32
N VAL A 579 -45.57 -21.46 -8.44
CA VAL A 579 -45.86 -22.89 -8.63
C VAL A 579 -45.34 -23.65 -7.42
N GLU A 580 -46.17 -24.53 -6.85
CA GLU A 580 -45.81 -25.37 -5.70
C GLU A 580 -46.01 -26.85 -6.04
N ILE A 581 -44.98 -27.65 -5.80
CA ILE A 581 -45.00 -29.11 -5.94
C ILE A 581 -44.76 -29.69 -4.55
N ALA A 582 -45.78 -30.37 -4.02
CA ALA A 582 -45.81 -30.87 -2.66
C ALA A 582 -45.90 -32.41 -2.64
N ASP A 583 -45.02 -33.03 -1.87
CA ASP A 583 -44.99 -34.49 -1.66
C ASP A 583 -45.36 -34.85 -0.21
N ARG A 584 -45.42 -36.16 0.07
CA ARG A 584 -45.59 -36.75 1.41
C ARG A 584 -44.39 -37.62 1.81
N GLY A 585 -43.19 -37.23 1.37
CA GLY A 585 -41.92 -37.87 1.71
C GLY A 585 -41.46 -37.62 3.16
N PRO A 586 -40.22 -37.95 3.50
CA PRO A 586 -39.67 -37.76 4.85
C PRO A 586 -39.43 -36.29 5.21
N GLY A 587 -39.58 -35.37 4.26
CA GLY A 587 -39.23 -33.96 4.42
C GLY A 587 -37.72 -33.68 4.34
N LEU A 588 -37.36 -32.44 4.61
CA LEU A 588 -36.01 -31.89 4.62
C LEU A 588 -35.53 -31.73 6.08
N PRO A 589 -34.28 -32.11 6.42
CA PRO A 589 -33.74 -31.82 7.74
C PRO A 589 -33.59 -30.30 7.99
N PRO A 590 -33.58 -29.86 9.26
CA PRO A 590 -33.42 -28.44 9.58
C PRO A 590 -32.08 -27.91 9.07
N GLY A 591 -32.09 -26.81 8.32
CA GLY A 591 -30.90 -26.17 7.74
C GLY A 591 -30.50 -26.69 6.35
N GLU A 592 -31.21 -27.70 5.83
CA GLU A 592 -30.99 -28.23 4.48
C GLU A 592 -31.79 -27.48 3.41
N GLU A 593 -32.79 -26.68 3.79
CA GLU A 593 -33.76 -26.07 2.86
C GLU A 593 -33.09 -25.19 1.79
N ALA A 594 -32.01 -24.49 2.15
CA ALA A 594 -31.22 -23.69 1.21
C ALA A 594 -30.10 -24.49 0.52
N ARG A 595 -29.54 -25.48 1.23
CA ARG A 595 -28.34 -26.23 0.84
C ARG A 595 -28.63 -27.30 -0.21
N ILE A 596 -29.84 -27.85 -0.26
CA ILE A 596 -30.22 -28.85 -1.28
C ILE A 596 -30.10 -28.38 -2.73
N PHE A 597 -30.05 -27.06 -2.95
CA PHE A 597 -29.84 -26.47 -4.27
C PHE A 597 -28.37 -26.15 -4.55
N GLU A 598 -27.49 -26.27 -3.56
CA GLU A 598 -26.04 -26.17 -3.76
C GLU A 598 -25.55 -27.34 -4.63
N LYS A 599 -24.53 -27.06 -5.43
CA LYS A 599 -23.94 -28.04 -6.34
C LYS A 599 -23.46 -29.26 -5.56
N PHE A 600 -23.89 -30.46 -5.97
CA PHE A 600 -23.50 -31.75 -5.38
C PHE A 600 -23.95 -31.99 -3.95
N HIS A 601 -24.84 -31.14 -3.42
CA HIS A 601 -25.36 -31.31 -2.07
C HIS A 601 -26.36 -32.48 -2.01
N ARG A 602 -26.21 -33.36 -1.01
CA ARG A 602 -27.11 -34.49 -0.79
C ARG A 602 -27.39 -34.65 0.70
N VAL A 603 -28.68 -34.68 1.04
CA VAL A 603 -29.19 -34.80 2.41
C VAL A 603 -28.84 -36.15 3.06
N ALA A 604 -28.74 -37.24 2.27
CA ALA A 604 -28.36 -38.57 2.76
C ALA A 604 -27.61 -39.39 1.69
N PRO A 605 -26.27 -39.46 1.74
CA PRO A 605 -25.49 -40.29 0.83
C PRO A 605 -25.74 -41.78 1.14
N GLY A 606 -26.48 -42.47 0.27
CA GLY A 606 -26.59 -43.94 0.30
C GLY A 606 -27.99 -44.53 0.08
N ARG A 607 -29.06 -43.81 0.42
CA ARG A 607 -30.43 -44.38 0.37
C ARG A 607 -31.09 -44.33 -1.00
N VAL A 608 -30.69 -43.37 -1.85
CA VAL A 608 -31.30 -43.14 -3.17
C VAL A 608 -30.23 -42.61 -4.15
N ARG A 609 -30.03 -43.29 -5.31
CA ARG A 609 -29.02 -42.92 -6.33
C ARG A 609 -29.40 -41.64 -7.08
N GLY A 610 -28.54 -40.61 -7.08
CA GLY A 610 -28.73 -39.35 -7.82
C GLY A 610 -27.48 -38.45 -7.77
N THR A 611 -27.31 -37.58 -8.78
CA THR A 611 -26.10 -36.78 -9.01
C THR A 611 -25.96 -35.53 -8.13
N GLY A 612 -27.00 -35.15 -7.40
CA GLY A 612 -27.02 -33.88 -6.64
C GLY A 612 -26.99 -32.62 -7.53
N LEU A 613 -27.27 -32.78 -8.82
CA LEU A 613 -27.25 -31.68 -9.80
C LEU A 613 -28.65 -31.19 -10.19
N GLY A 614 -29.68 -32.03 -10.06
CA GLY A 614 -31.03 -31.72 -10.55
C GLY A 614 -31.61 -30.43 -9.98
N LEU A 615 -31.53 -30.24 -8.65
CA LEU A 615 -32.06 -29.04 -7.98
C LEU A 615 -31.22 -27.78 -8.28
N THR A 616 -29.91 -27.90 -8.42
CA THR A 616 -29.06 -26.78 -8.87
C THR A 616 -29.42 -26.35 -10.29
N ILE A 617 -29.66 -27.30 -11.21
CA ILE A 617 -30.11 -27.01 -12.57
C ILE A 617 -31.46 -26.30 -12.52
N CYS A 618 -32.39 -26.76 -11.69
CA CYS A 618 -33.68 -26.09 -11.50
C CYS A 618 -33.50 -24.64 -11.03
N ARG A 619 -32.63 -24.39 -10.05
CA ARG A 619 -32.31 -23.04 -9.59
C ARG A 619 -31.76 -22.15 -10.70
N ASN A 620 -30.76 -22.62 -11.44
CA ASN A 620 -30.16 -21.83 -12.52
C ASN A 620 -31.16 -21.52 -13.64
N ILE A 621 -32.03 -22.47 -14.00
CA ILE A 621 -33.07 -22.25 -15.01
C ILE A 621 -34.08 -21.21 -14.50
N ILE A 622 -34.58 -21.34 -13.28
CA ILE A 622 -35.56 -20.39 -12.74
C ILE A 622 -34.95 -18.98 -12.57
N GLU A 623 -33.73 -18.89 -12.04
CA GLU A 623 -33.03 -17.60 -11.87
C GLU A 623 -32.68 -16.96 -13.22
N SER A 624 -32.33 -17.73 -14.26
CA SER A 624 -32.10 -17.18 -15.60
C SER A 624 -33.37 -16.66 -16.26
N HIS A 625 -34.55 -17.15 -15.84
CA HIS A 625 -35.86 -16.60 -16.19
C HIS A 625 -36.27 -15.38 -15.34
N GLY A 626 -35.45 -14.97 -14.36
CA GLY A 626 -35.74 -13.86 -13.45
C GLY A 626 -36.61 -14.25 -12.26
N GLY A 627 -36.85 -15.54 -12.04
CA GLY A 627 -37.63 -16.08 -10.94
C GLY A 627 -36.79 -16.49 -9.73
N ARG A 628 -37.43 -17.12 -8.74
CA ARG A 628 -36.76 -17.67 -7.54
C ARG A 628 -37.25 -19.07 -7.25
N ILE A 629 -36.40 -19.94 -6.70
CA ILE A 629 -36.78 -21.30 -6.25
C ILE A 629 -36.33 -21.55 -4.81
N TRP A 630 -37.18 -22.19 -4.01
CA TRP A 630 -36.87 -22.58 -2.64
C TRP A 630 -37.67 -23.82 -2.22
N ALA A 631 -37.31 -24.41 -1.09
CA ALA A 631 -38.03 -25.55 -0.53
C ALA A 631 -38.38 -25.30 0.94
N ALA A 632 -39.42 -25.99 1.42
CA ALA A 632 -39.84 -25.96 2.81
C ALA A 632 -40.45 -27.30 3.21
N ASN A 633 -40.53 -27.55 4.52
CA ASN A 633 -41.28 -28.68 5.05
C ASN A 633 -42.78 -28.37 5.16
N ARG A 634 -43.61 -29.38 4.95
CA ARG A 634 -45.05 -29.31 5.18
C ARG A 634 -45.35 -29.56 6.67
N PRO A 635 -46.33 -28.84 7.26
CA PRO A 635 -46.81 -29.12 8.61
C PRO A 635 -47.40 -30.54 8.75
N GLU A 636 -47.98 -31.08 7.68
CA GLU A 636 -48.61 -32.41 7.64
C GLU A 636 -47.62 -33.54 7.27
N GLY A 637 -46.32 -33.24 7.17
CA GLY A 637 -45.29 -34.17 6.69
C GLY A 637 -45.05 -34.09 5.18
N GLY A 638 -43.80 -34.29 4.75
CA GLY A 638 -43.34 -34.12 3.36
C GLY A 638 -42.64 -32.78 3.09
N ALA A 639 -42.16 -32.63 1.86
CA ALA A 639 -41.54 -31.39 1.38
C ALA A 639 -42.46 -30.65 0.40
N VAL A 640 -42.25 -29.34 0.27
CA VAL A 640 -42.83 -28.52 -0.78
C VAL A 640 -41.73 -27.73 -1.46
N PHE A 641 -41.63 -27.89 -2.78
CA PHE A 641 -40.75 -27.12 -3.65
C PHE A 641 -41.56 -26.01 -4.31
N ARG A 642 -41.06 -24.79 -4.25
CA ARG A 642 -41.73 -23.60 -4.75
C ARG A 642 -40.82 -22.87 -5.72
N PHE A 643 -41.37 -22.44 -6.85
CA PHE A 643 -40.68 -21.49 -7.71
C PHE A 643 -41.62 -20.40 -8.21
N THR A 644 -41.05 -19.22 -8.47
CA THR A 644 -41.75 -18.09 -9.07
C THR A 644 -41.25 -17.83 -10.48
N LEU A 645 -42.15 -17.35 -11.34
CA LEU A 645 -41.83 -16.83 -12.66
C LEU A 645 -42.43 -15.43 -12.81
N PRO A 646 -41.66 -14.43 -13.28
CA PRO A 646 -42.18 -13.09 -13.45
C PRO A 646 -43.23 -13.05 -14.57
N LEU A 647 -44.37 -12.42 -14.30
CA LEU A 647 -45.38 -12.13 -15.32
C LEU A 647 -44.98 -10.80 -15.99
N GLY A 648 -44.39 -10.90 -17.18
CA GLY A 648 -44.03 -9.73 -18.00
C GLY A 648 -45.24 -9.01 -18.59
N ASP A 649 -44.99 -8.01 -19.44
CA ASP A 649 -46.04 -7.27 -20.15
C ASP A 649 -46.96 -8.20 -20.95
N GLN A 650 -48.26 -7.93 -20.92
CA GLN A 650 -49.32 -8.82 -21.40
C GLN A 650 -49.03 -9.48 -22.76
N PRO A 651 -49.41 -10.77 -22.92
CA PRO A 651 -49.31 -11.45 -24.20
C PRO A 651 -50.09 -10.68 -25.29
N PRO A 652 -49.68 -10.77 -26.58
CA PRO A 652 -50.45 -10.18 -27.66
C PRO A 652 -51.88 -10.74 -27.61
N ALA A 653 -52.86 -9.84 -27.55
CA ALA A 653 -54.26 -10.24 -27.55
C ALA A 653 -54.56 -11.06 -28.80
N LEU A 654 -55.03 -12.30 -28.63
CA LEU A 654 -55.63 -13.04 -29.73
C LEU A 654 -56.91 -12.28 -30.12
N ASP A 655 -56.90 -11.66 -31.30
CA ASP A 655 -58.11 -11.12 -31.93
C ASP A 655 -59.15 -12.25 -31.98
N LYS A 656 -60.16 -12.18 -31.13
CA LYS A 656 -61.38 -12.94 -31.35
C LYS A 656 -61.92 -12.48 -32.71
N PRO A 657 -62.20 -13.37 -33.67
CA PRO A 657 -62.85 -12.95 -34.90
C PRO A 657 -64.16 -12.24 -34.51
N SER A 658 -64.28 -10.99 -34.93
CA SER A 658 -65.45 -10.15 -34.70
C SER A 658 -66.71 -10.85 -35.25
N PRO A 659 -67.86 -10.77 -34.56
CA PRO A 659 -69.10 -11.42 -34.98
C PRO A 659 -69.78 -10.75 -36.20
N GLU A 660 -69.04 -10.04 -37.05
CA GLU A 660 -69.56 -9.34 -38.24
C GLU A 660 -69.44 -10.13 -39.55
N MET A 661 -68.91 -11.36 -39.53
CA MET A 661 -68.93 -12.26 -40.70
C MET A 661 -69.98 -13.37 -40.59
N LEU A 662 -71.19 -13.03 -40.14
CA LEU A 662 -72.37 -13.86 -40.34
C LEU A 662 -73.39 -13.09 -41.21
N ILE A 663 -73.27 -13.35 -42.53
CA ILE A 663 -74.35 -13.47 -43.52
C ILE A 663 -75.40 -12.33 -43.53
N SER A 664 -75.42 -11.57 -44.64
CA SER A 664 -76.70 -11.06 -45.17
C SER A 664 -76.77 -11.29 -46.69
N PRO A 665 -77.98 -11.58 -47.22
CA PRO A 665 -78.16 -12.25 -48.50
C PRO A 665 -78.16 -11.29 -49.69
N HIS A 666 -77.63 -11.74 -50.82
CA HIS A 666 -77.84 -11.10 -52.11
C HIS A 666 -79.31 -11.28 -52.55
N GLU A 667 -80.14 -10.27 -52.33
CA GLU A 667 -81.32 -10.01 -53.15
C GLU A 667 -80.90 -9.13 -54.34
N GLY A 668 -81.34 -9.52 -55.53
CA GLY A 668 -81.05 -8.80 -56.77
C GLY A 668 -81.96 -7.61 -56.98
N GLU A 669 -81.54 -6.70 -57.86
CA GLU A 669 -82.31 -6.28 -59.05
C GLU A 669 -81.58 -5.15 -59.81
N ASN A 670 -81.40 -5.39 -61.12
CA ASN A 670 -81.68 -4.50 -62.25
C ASN A 670 -81.47 -2.98 -62.16
N SER A 671 -80.66 -2.45 -63.10
CA SER A 671 -81.01 -1.44 -64.14
C SER A 671 -79.74 -0.71 -64.57
N SER A 672 -79.26 -0.87 -65.81
CA SER A 672 -79.67 -0.08 -66.99
C SER A 672 -79.39 1.42 -66.84
N HIS A 673 -78.20 1.88 -67.23
CA HIS A 673 -77.99 2.82 -68.34
C HIS A 673 -76.50 3.13 -68.58
#